data_AF-A0AAE9Y654-F1
#
_entry.id   AF-A0AAE9Y654-F1
#
_cell.length_a   1.000
_cell.length_b   1.000
_cell.length_c   1.000
_cell.angle_alpha   90.00
_cell.angle_beta   90.00
_cell.angle_gamma   90.00
#
_symmetry.space_group_name_H-M   'P 1'
#
loop_
_entity.id
_entity.type
_entity.pdbx_description
1 polymer ?
#
loop_
_entity_poly.entity_id
_entity_poly.type
_entity_poly.pdbx_seq_one_letter_code
_entity_poly.pdbx_strand_id
1 'polypeptide(L)'
;MGRSRRAATLVAALGLALTGVVALAPAPAGAAGPPPPTPTPARVGPPTSMAALGDSITQATGTGQLAEENPKNSWSTGWEVSSVRARLGIPTGSAQNLSANGARMGDADAQVLTGRDGQALRPGTQYVTIEMGGNDLCRDSVAEMTSTATYRTQLEQALAAIRSRAPEALVHVMSVPDIYNLWYIRGAPQNGTYHPEPESDQAGGLNGARFYWGQSFFPCRSLLAEPDSYSQADRARRAAVRQRTMDYNAALRAECAEWLRCRYDDDRLFDLTSNRASPPNGPLLPRAQWTFDDLDISRNEGVGRYLCPVQGVIAGGCGDHFHPSLRGQGKLADSATASSYQWSDATAPSVGLTPSPAPRPDGTFRGPVTVTFSGADASGLRGQEVRVHRPDGTVTPWSPSPGGVHPPITVSGLGTTHVEARSLDQNGNLSASKVLTLALTATAPGATGTPTLAAAPGTLAVTWPAVADDGGSPVTGHEVEVTSAGATSVTPVGPAAAVDLPVRDGRSFRVRVRAVNAQGPGPWSAPSAVALPPLASPATFVEGLYADLALRPPTAEEVDAGLAALDPSSGRPADLARALLGGAAWEGTLAPVVRLYRASFLRVPDADGLAYWEGRARSGTSVRSMADFFTRSREFVARYGSLGDREFVRRVYLNVLDREPDATGWDFWTAELQSGRWSRGRMMTYYAESAEHRIKSASLVTPVVVWWGLLQRVPTPAEVSTAATSLATDPTGVTLVDDVLASPEWVAATT
;
A
#
# COMPACT_ATOMS: atom_id res chain seq x y z
N MET A 1 -16.90 45.36 -58.15
CA MET A 1 -15.74 44.42 -58.18
C MET A 1 -15.75 43.61 -56.90
N GLY A 2 -15.48 42.31 -56.97
CA GLY A 2 -15.26 41.45 -55.79
C GLY A 2 -16.39 40.49 -55.42
N ARG A 3 -16.56 39.42 -56.21
CA ARG A 3 -17.30 38.21 -55.82
C ARG A 3 -16.37 37.27 -55.04
N SER A 4 -16.91 36.68 -53.98
CA SER A 4 -16.34 35.62 -53.16
C SER A 4 -16.08 34.33 -53.95
N ARG A 5 -14.93 33.68 -53.72
CA ARG A 5 -14.67 32.29 -54.11
C ARG A 5 -13.99 31.54 -52.96
N ARG A 6 -14.62 30.44 -52.56
CA ARG A 6 -14.07 29.39 -51.69
C ARG A 6 -13.01 28.61 -52.47
N ALA A 7 -11.89 28.28 -51.81
CA ALA A 7 -10.91 27.31 -52.31
C ALA A 7 -10.71 26.22 -51.25
N ALA A 8 -11.00 24.98 -51.64
CA ALA A 8 -10.67 23.76 -50.91
C ALA A 8 -9.18 23.45 -51.10
N THR A 9 -8.50 23.00 -50.05
CA THR A 9 -7.12 22.51 -50.15
C THR A 9 -7.06 21.09 -49.58
N LEU A 10 -6.67 20.15 -50.44
CA LEU A 10 -6.32 18.76 -50.12
C LEU A 10 -5.12 18.74 -49.14
N VAL A 11 -5.18 17.86 -48.14
CA VAL A 11 -4.01 17.45 -47.35
C VAL A 11 -3.58 16.06 -47.84
N ALA A 12 -2.40 16.00 -48.45
CA ALA A 12 -1.69 14.77 -48.76
C ALA A 12 -0.73 14.46 -47.59
N ALA A 13 -0.90 13.30 -46.96
CA ALA A 13 0.00 12.80 -45.92
C ALA A 13 1.10 11.93 -46.57
N LEU A 14 2.34 12.42 -46.56
CA LEU A 14 3.54 11.62 -46.83
C LEU A 14 4.03 11.03 -45.50
N GLY A 15 4.00 9.71 -45.36
CA GLY A 15 4.62 9.00 -44.25
C GLY A 15 6.12 8.80 -44.49
N LEU A 16 6.96 9.43 -43.66
CA LEU A 16 8.38 9.11 -43.55
C LEU A 16 8.57 8.11 -42.39
N ALA A 17 9.08 6.93 -42.71
CA ALA A 17 9.51 5.93 -41.74
C ALA A 17 10.87 6.35 -41.13
N LEU A 18 10.89 6.56 -39.80
CA LEU A 18 12.11 6.72 -39.01
C LEU A 18 12.34 5.44 -38.20
N THR A 19 13.35 4.67 -38.61
CA THR A 19 13.92 3.55 -37.85
C THR A 19 14.77 4.10 -36.71
N GLY A 20 14.18 4.31 -35.54
CA GLY A 20 14.89 4.65 -34.32
C GLY A 20 15.49 3.41 -33.66
N VAL A 21 16.81 3.22 -33.79
CA VAL A 21 17.59 2.33 -32.93
C VAL A 21 17.58 2.95 -31.53
N VAL A 22 16.86 2.33 -30.59
CA VAL A 22 16.92 2.68 -29.17
C VAL A 22 18.24 2.18 -28.62
N ALA A 23 19.22 3.07 -28.51
CA ALA A 23 20.39 2.84 -27.68
C ALA A 23 19.93 2.79 -26.21
N LEU A 24 20.06 1.62 -25.58
CA LEU A 24 19.95 1.47 -24.13
C LEU A 24 21.03 2.34 -23.48
N ALA A 25 20.63 3.50 -22.96
CA ALA A 25 21.46 4.24 -22.04
C ALA A 25 21.71 3.35 -20.80
N PRO A 26 22.94 3.29 -20.28
CA PRO A 26 23.17 2.63 -19.00
C PRO A 26 22.30 3.32 -17.95
N ALA A 27 21.60 2.52 -17.15
CA ALA A 27 20.83 3.01 -16.02
C ALA A 27 21.71 3.96 -15.19
N PRO A 28 21.21 5.13 -14.77
CA PRO A 28 21.97 6.01 -13.90
C PRO A 28 22.31 5.21 -12.64
N ALA A 29 23.59 5.26 -12.24
CA ALA A 29 24.05 4.69 -10.98
C ALA A 29 23.05 5.07 -9.88
N GLY A 30 22.51 4.07 -9.19
CA GLY A 30 21.47 4.24 -8.19
C GLY A 30 21.84 5.39 -7.26
N ALA A 31 20.98 6.41 -7.21
CA ALA A 31 21.14 7.50 -6.26
C ALA A 31 21.23 6.87 -4.86
N ALA A 32 22.44 6.89 -4.27
CA ALA A 32 22.62 6.52 -2.89
C ALA A 32 21.61 7.34 -2.09
N GLY A 33 20.76 6.66 -1.31
CA GLY A 33 19.77 7.32 -0.47
C GLY A 33 20.44 8.37 0.46
N PRO A 34 19.64 9.26 1.08
CA PRO A 34 20.18 10.23 2.02
C PRO A 34 21.09 9.53 3.06
N PRO A 35 22.21 10.16 3.48
CA PRO A 35 23.08 9.56 4.47
C PRO A 35 22.32 9.36 5.80
N PRO A 36 22.71 8.36 6.62
CA PRO A 36 22.09 8.16 7.91
C PRO A 36 22.21 9.45 8.76
N PRO A 37 21.13 9.85 9.45
CA PRO A 37 21.16 11.02 10.31
C PRO A 37 22.19 10.85 11.43
N THR A 38 22.83 11.95 11.81
CA THR A 38 23.71 11.99 12.98
C THR A 38 22.89 11.65 14.24
N PRO A 39 23.28 10.64 15.02
CA PRO A 39 22.62 10.33 16.27
C PRO A 39 22.57 11.53 17.22
N THR A 40 21.42 11.72 17.86
CA THR A 40 21.27 12.69 18.95
C THR A 40 22.09 12.23 20.15
N PRO A 41 22.90 13.10 20.78
CA PRO A 41 23.73 12.71 21.91
C PRO A 41 22.89 12.36 23.15
N ALA A 42 23.45 11.50 24.00
CA ALA A 42 22.89 11.23 25.32
C ALA A 42 22.87 12.50 26.18
N ARG A 43 21.89 12.58 27.09
CA ARG A 43 21.83 13.62 28.11
C ARG A 43 21.56 12.96 29.45
N VAL A 44 22.50 13.10 30.39
CA VAL A 44 22.42 12.49 31.71
C VAL A 44 22.74 13.49 32.81
N GLY A 45 22.24 13.23 34.01
CA GLY A 45 22.51 14.05 35.20
C GLY A 45 21.69 15.35 35.26
N PRO A 46 22.04 16.27 36.18
CA PRO A 46 21.23 17.43 36.48
C PRO A 46 21.18 18.44 35.31
N PRO A 47 20.06 19.18 35.18
CA PRO A 47 19.92 20.21 34.16
C PRO A 47 20.83 21.41 34.48
N THR A 48 21.30 22.09 33.43
CA THR A 48 22.14 23.30 33.53
C THR A 48 21.38 24.60 33.33
N SER A 49 20.09 24.52 32.99
CA SER A 49 19.19 25.67 32.81
C SER A 49 17.77 25.33 33.22
N MET A 50 17.04 26.30 33.76
CA MET A 50 15.66 26.09 34.18
C MET A 50 14.76 27.31 34.00
N ALA A 51 13.46 27.08 34.05
CA ALA A 51 12.46 28.13 34.21
C ALA A 51 11.38 27.73 35.20
N ALA A 52 10.73 28.72 35.81
CA ALA A 52 9.56 28.52 36.66
C ALA A 52 8.35 29.23 36.06
N LEU A 53 7.27 28.48 35.85
CA LEU A 53 5.93 29.01 35.63
C LEU A 53 5.21 29.02 36.97
N GLY A 54 4.44 30.07 37.22
CA GLY A 54 3.59 30.07 38.40
C GLY A 54 2.90 31.38 38.67
N ASP A 55 2.47 31.56 39.90
CA ASP A 55 1.80 32.78 40.33
C ASP A 55 2.59 33.55 41.41
N SER A 56 1.87 34.19 42.33
CA SER A 56 2.43 34.93 43.45
C SER A 56 3.21 34.07 44.44
N ILE A 57 2.89 32.78 44.55
CA ILE A 57 3.69 31.83 45.34
C ILE A 57 5.09 31.70 44.74
N THR A 58 5.18 31.53 43.42
CA THR A 58 6.45 31.37 42.70
C THR A 58 7.21 32.71 42.57
N GLN A 59 6.52 33.86 42.60
CA GLN A 59 7.15 35.18 42.77
C GLN A 59 7.67 35.45 44.19
N ALA A 60 7.38 34.56 45.15
CA ALA A 60 7.68 34.75 46.57
C ALA A 60 7.14 36.08 47.13
N THR A 61 5.91 36.41 46.72
CA THR A 61 5.22 37.62 47.14
C THR A 61 5.03 37.65 48.65
N GLY A 62 5.24 38.82 49.26
CA GLY A 62 5.04 39.00 50.70
C GLY A 62 6.17 38.50 51.59
N THR A 63 7.27 37.97 51.01
CA THR A 63 8.48 37.61 51.76
C THR A 63 9.35 38.82 52.12
N GLY A 64 9.13 39.96 51.45
CA GLY A 64 9.73 41.27 51.75
C GLY A 64 8.70 42.22 52.36
N GLN A 65 8.24 43.22 51.61
CA GLN A 65 7.08 44.04 51.99
C GLN A 65 5.76 43.32 51.67
N LEU A 66 4.68 43.75 52.32
CA LEU A 66 3.33 43.23 52.11
C LEU A 66 2.94 43.36 50.62
N ALA A 67 2.51 42.25 50.00
CA ALA A 67 2.08 42.18 48.60
C ALA A 67 3.13 42.57 47.54
N GLU A 68 4.40 42.71 47.92
CA GLU A 68 5.52 42.96 46.99
C GLU A 68 6.08 41.64 46.45
N GLU A 69 6.35 41.58 45.14
CA GLU A 69 7.04 40.46 44.50
C GLU A 69 8.52 40.43 44.88
N ASN A 70 9.05 39.24 45.18
CA ASN A 70 10.43 39.12 45.65
C ASN A 70 11.11 37.87 45.05
N PRO A 71 11.29 37.79 43.72
CA PRO A 71 11.70 36.57 43.01
C PRO A 71 13.05 36.00 43.47
N LYS A 72 13.92 36.80 44.10
CA LYS A 72 15.15 36.32 44.74
C LYS A 72 14.92 35.30 45.86
N ASN A 73 13.72 35.30 46.45
CA ASN A 73 13.26 34.36 47.48
C ASN A 73 12.44 33.19 46.93
N SER A 74 12.26 33.10 45.60
CA SER A 74 11.48 32.03 44.97
C SER A 74 11.99 30.64 45.33
N TRP A 75 11.08 29.74 45.71
CA TRP A 75 11.35 28.33 45.97
C TRP A 75 12.00 27.61 44.77
N SER A 76 11.68 28.05 43.54
CA SER A 76 12.18 27.43 42.32
C SER A 76 13.48 28.07 41.85
N THR A 77 13.49 29.39 41.62
CA THR A 77 14.61 30.09 40.93
C THR A 77 15.42 31.03 41.82
N GLY A 78 15.04 31.22 43.09
CA GLY A 78 15.63 32.20 43.99
C GLY A 78 17.10 31.94 44.32
N TRP A 79 17.79 32.94 44.87
CA TRP A 79 19.17 32.88 45.34
C TRP A 79 19.38 33.29 46.80
N GLU A 80 18.33 33.78 47.46
CA GLU A 80 18.33 34.03 48.92
C GLU A 80 17.67 32.88 49.71
N VAL A 81 17.17 31.86 49.01
CA VAL A 81 16.66 30.59 49.56
C VAL A 81 17.45 29.44 48.94
N SER A 82 17.56 28.32 49.66
CA SER A 82 18.00 27.03 49.08
C SER A 82 16.93 26.50 48.12
N SER A 83 16.77 27.18 46.99
CA SER A 83 15.78 26.90 45.94
C SER A 83 16.14 25.65 45.15
N VAL A 84 15.22 25.18 44.30
CA VAL A 84 15.50 24.08 43.36
C VAL A 84 16.71 24.42 42.49
N ARG A 85 16.79 25.65 41.96
CA ARG A 85 17.97 26.17 41.24
C ARG A 85 19.26 26.01 42.03
N ALA A 86 19.27 26.45 43.30
CA ALA A 86 20.46 26.40 44.13
C ALA A 86 20.92 24.95 44.37
N ARG A 87 19.98 24.04 44.62
CA ARG A 87 20.25 22.60 44.87
C ARG A 87 20.80 21.89 43.64
N LEU A 88 20.38 22.29 42.44
CA LEU A 88 20.88 21.75 41.18
C LEU A 88 22.17 22.43 40.69
N GLY A 89 22.67 23.44 41.41
CA GLY A 89 23.86 24.18 41.00
C GLY A 89 23.66 25.01 39.73
N ILE A 90 22.41 25.33 39.36
CA ILE A 90 22.11 26.11 38.15
C ILE A 90 22.49 27.57 38.38
N PRO A 91 23.34 28.18 37.52
CA PRO A 91 23.68 29.60 37.65
C PRO A 91 22.44 30.49 37.54
N THR A 92 22.37 31.59 38.31
CA THR A 92 21.23 32.53 38.29
C THR A 92 20.92 33.04 36.88
N GLY A 93 21.94 33.31 36.06
CA GLY A 93 21.76 33.75 34.67
C GLY A 93 21.14 32.70 33.74
N SER A 94 21.13 31.43 34.15
CA SER A 94 20.54 30.28 33.43
C SER A 94 19.17 29.87 33.99
N ALA A 95 18.61 30.64 34.92
CA ALA A 95 17.28 30.43 35.48
C ALA A 95 16.34 31.59 35.10
N GLN A 96 15.11 31.29 34.67
CA GLN A 96 14.07 32.29 34.39
C GLN A 96 12.90 32.13 35.36
N ASN A 97 12.56 33.18 36.11
CA ASN A 97 11.27 33.24 36.78
C ASN A 97 10.24 33.90 35.84
N LEU A 98 9.35 33.09 35.26
CA LEU A 98 8.32 33.55 34.32
C LEU A 98 6.97 33.73 35.01
N SER A 99 6.87 33.48 36.32
CA SER A 99 5.63 33.58 37.07
C SER A 99 5.09 35.00 37.12
N ALA A 100 3.83 35.18 37.52
CA ALA A 100 3.27 36.50 37.74
C ALA A 100 2.21 36.52 38.84
N ASN A 101 2.20 37.56 39.67
CA ASN A 101 1.12 37.73 40.65
C ASN A 101 -0.26 37.70 39.99
N GLY A 102 -1.18 36.94 40.60
CA GLY A 102 -2.55 36.80 40.12
C GLY A 102 -2.73 35.89 38.90
N ALA A 103 -1.65 35.31 38.35
CA ALA A 103 -1.73 34.39 37.23
C ALA A 103 -2.57 33.15 37.56
N ARG A 104 -3.40 32.75 36.62
CA ARG A 104 -4.18 31.50 36.63
C ARG A 104 -3.57 30.50 35.65
N MET A 105 -4.06 29.26 35.65
CA MET A 105 -3.62 28.25 34.68
C MET A 105 -3.81 28.73 33.23
N GLY A 106 -4.84 29.53 32.95
CA GLY A 106 -5.07 30.14 31.64
C GLY A 106 -4.04 31.20 31.21
N ASP A 107 -3.12 31.60 32.08
CA ASP A 107 -2.03 32.54 31.77
C ASP A 107 -0.68 31.81 31.58
N ALA A 108 -0.63 30.50 31.85
CA ALA A 108 0.58 29.70 31.86
C ALA A 108 1.25 29.59 30.49
N ASP A 109 0.45 29.44 29.42
CA ASP A 109 0.94 29.40 28.05
C ASP A 109 1.53 30.76 27.64
N ALA A 110 0.92 31.88 28.03
CA ALA A 110 1.45 33.22 27.82
C ALA A 110 2.77 33.43 28.57
N GLN A 111 2.93 32.91 29.79
CA GLN A 111 4.23 32.92 30.49
C GLN A 111 5.33 32.22 29.68
N VAL A 112 4.99 31.16 28.94
CA VAL A 112 5.95 30.44 28.08
C VAL A 112 6.19 31.17 26.75
N LEU A 113 5.13 31.61 26.08
CA LEU A 113 5.16 32.11 24.71
C LEU A 113 5.63 33.55 24.62
N THR A 114 5.21 34.41 25.55
CA THR A 114 5.54 35.83 25.57
C THR A 114 6.34 36.22 26.81
N GLY A 115 6.12 35.54 27.93
CA GLY A 115 6.72 35.88 29.22
C GLY A 115 6.35 37.28 29.71
N ARG A 116 6.90 37.67 30.86
CA ARG A 116 6.78 39.04 31.36
C ARG A 116 7.77 39.95 30.62
N ASP A 117 7.34 41.15 30.23
CA ASP A 117 8.17 42.13 29.51
C ASP A 117 8.81 41.59 28.20
N GLY A 118 8.14 40.63 27.54
CA GLY A 118 8.62 39.99 26.31
C GLY A 118 9.70 38.92 26.54
N GLN A 119 10.00 38.55 27.79
CA GLN A 119 10.99 37.53 28.14
C GLN A 119 10.39 36.13 28.14
N ALA A 120 10.07 35.60 26.95
CA ALA A 120 9.55 34.26 26.80
C ALA A 120 10.52 33.15 27.26
N LEU A 121 10.03 31.92 27.37
CA LEU A 121 10.84 30.74 27.68
C LEU A 121 11.97 30.58 26.66
N ARG A 122 13.21 30.55 27.16
CA ARG A 122 14.41 30.39 26.32
C ARG A 122 14.42 29.03 25.63
N PRO A 123 14.65 28.99 24.30
CA PRO A 123 14.93 27.73 23.62
C PRO A 123 16.11 27.00 24.27
N GLY A 124 15.98 25.69 24.46
CA GLY A 124 17.00 24.87 25.12
C GLY A 124 16.99 24.90 26.65
N THR A 125 15.99 25.52 27.28
CA THR A 125 15.70 25.32 28.72
C THR A 125 15.56 23.82 29.00
N GLN A 126 16.27 23.31 30.02
CA GLN A 126 16.34 21.86 30.28
C GLN A 126 15.33 21.39 31.33
N TYR A 127 14.86 22.27 32.21
CA TYR A 127 13.95 21.93 33.29
C TYR A 127 12.93 23.04 33.54
N VAL A 128 11.65 22.71 33.64
CA VAL A 128 10.57 23.66 33.89
C VAL A 128 9.77 23.21 35.10
N THR A 129 9.66 24.05 36.11
CA THR A 129 8.74 23.82 37.24
C THR A 129 7.44 24.59 37.03
N ILE A 130 6.30 23.99 37.35
CA ILE A 130 4.98 24.62 37.26
C ILE A 130 4.31 24.53 38.63
N GLU A 131 3.88 25.66 39.17
CA GLU A 131 3.01 25.72 40.36
C GLU A 131 1.94 26.79 40.11
N MET A 132 0.71 26.36 39.88
CA MET A 132 -0.42 27.21 39.51
C MET A 132 -1.73 26.59 39.98
N GLY A 133 -2.73 27.43 40.21
CA GLY A 133 -4.10 27.00 40.52
C GLY A 133 -4.69 27.67 41.77
N GLY A 134 -3.86 28.35 42.57
CA GLY A 134 -4.33 29.16 43.70
C GLY A 134 -5.31 30.25 43.25
N ASN A 135 -4.96 31.03 42.23
CA ASN A 135 -5.82 32.10 41.69
C ASN A 135 -7.04 31.58 40.90
N ASP A 136 -7.01 30.32 40.46
CA ASP A 136 -8.18 29.65 39.87
C ASP A 136 -9.22 29.27 40.93
N LEU A 137 -8.77 29.04 42.18
CA LEU A 137 -9.62 28.81 43.35
C LEU A 137 -10.06 30.12 44.02
N CYS A 138 -9.17 31.09 44.10
CA CYS A 138 -9.40 32.37 44.77
C CYS A 138 -10.15 33.35 43.88
N ARG A 139 -11.47 33.36 44.03
CA ARG A 139 -12.44 34.16 43.28
C ARG A 139 -13.47 34.79 44.22
N ASP A 140 -14.41 35.58 43.70
CA ASP A 140 -15.44 36.21 44.53
C ASP A 140 -16.47 35.19 45.07
N SER A 141 -16.62 34.05 44.39
CA SER A 141 -17.51 32.95 44.78
C SER A 141 -17.01 31.59 44.27
N VAL A 142 -17.56 30.50 44.81
CA VAL A 142 -17.28 29.11 44.35
C VAL A 142 -17.69 28.91 42.88
N ALA A 143 -18.76 29.58 42.43
CA ALA A 143 -19.26 29.47 41.06
C ALA A 143 -18.31 30.11 40.03
N GLU A 144 -17.51 31.07 40.45
CA GLU A 144 -16.54 31.77 39.59
C GLU A 144 -15.18 31.10 39.52
N MET A 145 -14.91 30.08 40.35
CA MET A 145 -13.70 29.27 40.25
C MET A 145 -13.62 28.65 38.86
N THR A 146 -12.41 28.63 38.27
CA THR A 146 -12.17 28.01 36.96
C THR A 146 -12.73 26.59 36.96
N SER A 147 -13.53 26.22 35.96
CA SER A 147 -14.07 24.85 35.94
C SER A 147 -12.94 23.82 35.79
N THR A 148 -13.06 22.63 36.36
CA THR A 148 -12.03 21.57 36.22
C THR A 148 -11.73 21.26 34.75
N ALA A 149 -12.74 21.28 33.88
CA ALA A 149 -12.57 21.08 32.45
C ALA A 149 -11.76 22.22 31.80
N THR A 150 -12.09 23.48 32.13
CA THR A 150 -11.34 24.64 31.64
C THR A 150 -9.89 24.62 32.12
N TYR A 151 -9.67 24.31 33.40
CA TYR A 151 -8.35 24.21 33.99
C TYR A 151 -7.49 23.14 33.30
N ARG A 152 -8.08 21.97 33.00
CA ARG A 152 -7.41 20.91 32.23
C ARG A 152 -6.99 21.38 30.84
N THR A 153 -7.89 22.00 30.09
CA THR A 153 -7.57 22.53 28.75
C THR A 153 -6.47 23.58 28.78
N GLN A 154 -6.46 24.44 29.80
CA GLN A 154 -5.41 25.46 29.96
C GLN A 154 -4.06 24.83 30.31
N LEU A 155 -4.04 23.78 31.13
CA LEU A 155 -2.83 23.00 31.40
C LEU A 155 -2.29 22.33 30.12
N GLU A 156 -3.15 21.73 29.30
CA GLU A 156 -2.77 21.14 28.01
C GLU A 156 -2.10 22.19 27.10
N GLN A 157 -2.64 23.41 27.07
CA GLN A 157 -2.08 24.54 26.32
C GLN A 157 -0.70 24.96 26.85
N ALA A 158 -0.56 25.07 28.16
CA ALA A 158 0.70 25.41 28.82
C ALA A 158 1.81 24.38 28.50
N LEU A 159 1.49 23.09 28.65
CA LEU A 159 2.39 21.99 28.30
C LEU A 159 2.76 22.08 26.82
N ALA A 160 1.78 22.21 25.91
CA ALA A 160 2.00 22.34 24.47
C ALA A 160 2.93 23.52 24.13
N ALA A 161 2.77 24.66 24.79
CA ALA A 161 3.66 25.81 24.64
C ALA A 161 5.11 25.48 25.05
N ILE A 162 5.31 24.76 26.16
CA ILE A 162 6.64 24.29 26.58
C ILE A 162 7.24 23.38 25.52
N ARG A 163 6.49 22.41 24.98
CA ARG A 163 7.00 21.49 23.94
C ARG A 163 7.37 22.20 22.65
N SER A 164 6.67 23.28 22.31
CA SER A 164 7.00 24.10 21.16
C SER A 164 8.32 24.88 21.35
N ARG A 165 8.51 25.50 22.52
CA ARG A 165 9.68 26.35 22.81
C ARG A 165 10.92 25.56 23.26
N ALA A 166 10.72 24.50 24.03
CA ALA A 166 11.74 23.70 24.68
C ALA A 166 11.34 22.20 24.68
N PRO A 167 11.34 21.53 23.51
CA PRO A 167 10.84 20.16 23.34
C PRO A 167 11.58 19.10 24.18
N GLU A 168 12.80 19.40 24.60
CA GLU A 168 13.65 18.50 25.40
C GLU A 168 13.62 18.84 26.90
N ALA A 169 12.80 19.78 27.34
CA ALA A 169 12.70 20.14 28.74
C ALA A 169 12.02 19.03 29.55
N LEU A 170 12.60 18.69 30.70
CA LEU A 170 11.92 17.96 31.75
C LEU A 170 10.95 18.91 32.46
N VAL A 171 9.72 18.49 32.69
CA VAL A 171 8.68 19.30 33.32
C VAL A 171 8.33 18.70 34.67
N HIS A 172 8.32 19.52 35.72
CA HIS A 172 7.89 19.13 37.04
C HIS A 172 6.69 19.96 37.47
N VAL A 173 5.55 19.30 37.64
CA VAL A 173 4.26 19.92 37.98
C VAL A 173 4.00 19.71 39.46
N MET A 174 3.96 20.81 40.21
CA MET A 174 3.56 20.83 41.61
C MET A 174 2.04 20.74 41.73
N SER A 175 1.55 20.01 42.72
CA SER A 175 0.15 20.02 43.10
C SER A 175 -0.26 21.39 43.63
N VAL A 176 -1.50 21.80 43.39
CA VAL A 176 -2.09 22.98 44.02
C VAL A 176 -2.12 22.74 45.53
N PRO A 177 -1.60 23.66 46.36
CA PRO A 177 -1.60 23.49 47.81
C PRO A 177 -3.02 23.46 48.39
N ASP A 178 -3.18 22.80 49.54
CA ASP A 178 -4.43 22.70 50.27
C ASP A 178 -4.76 24.03 50.98
N ILE A 179 -5.17 25.04 50.21
CA ILE A 179 -5.48 26.38 50.72
C ILE A 179 -6.64 26.39 51.72
N TYR A 180 -7.47 25.35 51.77
CA TYR A 180 -8.47 25.18 52.83
C TYR A 180 -7.81 25.11 54.21
N ASN A 181 -6.67 24.42 54.32
CA ASN A 181 -5.98 24.27 55.58
C ASN A 181 -5.40 25.59 56.08
N LEU A 182 -5.02 26.52 55.18
CA LEU A 182 -4.63 27.88 55.55
C LEU A 182 -5.76 28.61 56.30
N TRP A 183 -6.99 28.56 55.77
CA TRP A 183 -8.15 29.08 56.50
C TRP A 183 -8.38 28.34 57.81
N TYR A 184 -8.23 27.01 57.81
CA TYR A 184 -8.48 26.20 58.99
C TYR A 184 -7.51 26.51 60.15
N ILE A 185 -6.24 26.78 59.84
CA ILE A 185 -5.21 27.15 60.84
C ILE A 185 -5.42 28.59 61.34
N ARG A 186 -5.85 29.54 60.49
CA ARG A 186 -5.83 30.98 60.83
C ARG A 186 -7.17 31.72 60.87
N GLY A 187 -8.16 31.22 60.15
CA GLY A 187 -9.49 31.82 60.02
C GLY A 187 -10.53 31.19 60.94
N ALA A 188 -10.58 29.86 61.01
CA ALA A 188 -11.65 29.11 61.67
C ALA A 188 -11.86 29.50 63.16
N PRO A 189 -13.11 29.45 63.69
CA PRO A 189 -13.41 29.79 65.08
C PRO A 189 -12.69 28.91 66.10
N GLN A 190 -12.08 29.56 67.09
CA GLN A 190 -11.39 28.90 68.19
C GLN A 190 -12.40 28.61 69.32
N ASN A 191 -13.10 27.47 69.27
CA ASN A 191 -13.97 27.01 70.37
C ASN A 191 -13.78 25.51 70.67
N GLY A 192 -13.98 25.13 71.93
CA GLY A 192 -13.70 23.78 72.44
C GLY A 192 -14.33 22.61 71.68
N THR A 193 -15.36 22.87 70.87
CA THR A 193 -16.09 21.87 70.09
C THR A 193 -15.41 21.52 68.77
N TYR A 194 -14.69 22.47 68.16
CA TYR A 194 -14.11 22.32 66.82
C TYR A 194 -12.63 22.75 66.73
N HIS A 195 -12.14 23.44 67.76
CA HIS A 195 -10.77 23.91 68.01
C HIS A 195 -10.51 23.88 69.54
N PRO A 196 -10.05 22.76 70.11
CA PRO A 196 -9.95 22.59 71.56
C PRO A 196 -8.85 23.40 72.28
N GLU A 197 -8.20 24.37 71.64
CA GLU A 197 -7.08 25.10 72.25
C GLU A 197 -7.40 26.55 72.66
N PRO A 198 -6.87 27.03 73.81
CA PRO A 198 -6.58 28.44 74.06
C PRO A 198 -5.38 28.92 73.22
N GLU A 199 -5.26 30.24 73.02
CA GLU A 199 -4.31 31.05 72.22
C GLU A 199 -2.78 30.75 72.26
N SER A 200 -2.32 29.56 72.64
CA SER A 200 -0.88 29.30 72.80
C SER A 200 -0.10 29.51 71.47
N ASP A 201 0.83 30.47 71.50
CA ASP A 201 2.01 30.81 70.66
C ASP A 201 1.98 30.68 69.12
N GLN A 202 1.01 29.99 68.53
CA GLN A 202 0.67 29.95 67.10
C GLN A 202 -0.38 30.99 66.73
N ALA A 203 -1.04 31.62 67.73
CA ALA A 203 -2.11 32.59 67.55
C ALA A 203 -1.65 34.01 67.14
N GLY A 204 -0.34 34.26 67.09
CA GLY A 204 0.21 35.54 66.63
C GLY A 204 -0.22 35.86 65.20
N GLY A 205 -1.09 36.85 65.03
CA GLY A 205 -1.61 37.26 63.72
C GLY A 205 -3.00 36.73 63.32
N LEU A 206 -3.68 35.90 64.14
CA LEU A 206 -5.05 35.40 63.83
C LEU A 206 -6.06 36.52 63.63
N ASN A 207 -6.04 37.52 64.51
CA ASN A 207 -6.92 38.68 64.41
C ASN A 207 -6.57 39.54 63.18
N GLY A 208 -5.29 39.58 62.79
CA GLY A 208 -4.84 40.26 61.57
C GLY A 208 -5.29 39.54 60.30
N ALA A 209 -5.15 38.21 60.24
CA ALA A 209 -5.59 37.40 59.11
C ALA A 209 -7.11 37.48 58.93
N ARG A 210 -7.91 37.27 59.98
CA ARG A 210 -9.38 37.42 59.92
C ARG A 210 -9.81 38.83 59.52
N PHE A 211 -9.17 39.85 60.09
CA PHE A 211 -9.46 41.24 59.74
C PHE A 211 -9.20 41.51 58.25
N TYR A 212 -8.01 41.11 57.74
CA TYR A 212 -7.59 41.39 56.37
C TYR A 212 -8.39 40.57 55.35
N TRP A 213 -8.63 39.28 55.63
CA TRP A 213 -9.39 38.38 54.77
C TRP A 213 -10.89 38.70 54.73
N GLY A 214 -11.44 39.27 55.80
CA GLY A 214 -12.83 39.70 55.87
C GLY A 214 -13.14 40.96 55.06
N GLN A 215 -12.12 41.68 54.58
CA GLN A 215 -12.32 42.87 53.77
C GLN A 215 -12.81 42.52 52.37
N SER A 216 -13.71 43.32 51.82
CA SER A 216 -14.29 43.10 50.49
C SER A 216 -13.29 43.18 49.34
N PHE A 217 -12.11 43.78 49.55
CA PHE A 217 -11.05 43.88 48.54
C PHE A 217 -10.15 42.63 48.45
N PHE A 218 -10.26 41.67 49.38
CA PHE A 218 -9.37 40.51 49.39
C PHE A 218 -9.75 39.49 48.30
N PRO A 219 -8.82 39.04 47.43
CA PRO A 219 -9.14 38.35 46.17
C PRO A 219 -9.52 36.86 46.30
N CYS A 220 -9.82 36.34 47.50
CA CYS A 220 -10.13 34.91 47.72
C CYS A 220 -11.40 34.66 48.54
N ARG A 221 -12.48 35.39 48.21
CA ARG A 221 -13.76 35.30 48.93
C ARG A 221 -14.41 33.92 48.86
N SER A 222 -14.20 33.19 47.77
CA SER A 222 -14.63 31.80 47.56
C SER A 222 -14.29 30.91 48.76
N LEU A 223 -13.13 31.14 49.39
CA LEU A 223 -12.71 30.44 50.61
C LEU A 223 -12.90 31.31 51.86
N LEU A 224 -12.43 32.55 51.82
CA LEU A 224 -12.13 33.34 53.01
C LEU A 224 -13.20 34.36 53.42
N ALA A 225 -14.30 34.50 52.65
CA ALA A 225 -15.44 35.32 53.10
C ALA A 225 -15.96 34.83 54.46
N GLU A 226 -16.35 35.77 55.34
CA GLU A 226 -16.77 35.46 56.72
C GLU A 226 -15.76 34.53 57.42
N PRO A 227 -14.49 34.97 57.59
CA PRO A 227 -13.38 34.08 57.94
C PRO A 227 -13.57 33.40 59.31
N ASP A 228 -14.31 34.01 60.23
CA ASP A 228 -14.68 33.49 61.54
C ASP A 228 -16.08 32.83 61.60
N SER A 229 -16.74 32.61 60.46
CA SER A 229 -18.00 31.88 60.43
C SER A 229 -17.79 30.38 60.27
N TYR A 230 -18.52 29.59 61.07
CA TYR A 230 -18.60 28.12 61.00
C TYR A 230 -20.01 27.63 60.66
N SER A 231 -20.83 28.48 60.03
CA SER A 231 -22.16 28.10 59.57
C SER A 231 -22.09 26.92 58.58
N GLN A 232 -23.18 26.17 58.44
CA GLN A 232 -23.24 25.08 57.47
C GLN A 232 -22.95 25.57 56.04
N ALA A 233 -23.43 26.76 55.67
CA ALA A 233 -23.22 27.35 54.36
C ALA A 233 -21.73 27.67 54.11
N ASP A 234 -21.05 28.27 55.09
CA ASP A 234 -19.63 28.62 54.96
C ASP A 234 -18.74 27.36 54.94
N ARG A 235 -19.08 26.33 55.72
CA ARG A 235 -18.39 25.03 55.67
C ARG A 235 -18.58 24.35 54.32
N ALA A 236 -19.80 24.34 53.78
CA ALA A 236 -20.08 23.76 52.46
C ALA A 236 -19.31 24.51 51.36
N ARG A 237 -19.25 25.85 51.43
CA ARG A 237 -18.47 26.68 50.51
C ARG A 237 -16.98 26.30 50.53
N ARG A 238 -16.38 26.24 51.72
CA ARG A 238 -14.95 25.90 51.86
C ARG A 238 -14.63 24.46 51.47
N ALA A 239 -15.54 23.53 51.76
CA ALA A 239 -15.42 22.14 51.30
C ALA A 239 -15.46 22.06 49.76
N ALA A 240 -16.30 22.87 49.10
CA ALA A 240 -16.35 22.94 47.65
C ALA A 240 -15.05 23.49 47.03
N VAL A 241 -14.43 24.51 47.64
CA VAL A 241 -13.09 25.01 47.22
C VAL A 241 -12.06 23.89 47.30
N ARG A 242 -11.99 23.19 48.43
CA ARG A 242 -11.03 22.09 48.62
C ARG A 242 -11.25 20.94 47.65
N GLN A 243 -12.51 20.58 47.39
CA GLN A 243 -12.84 19.57 46.39
C GLN A 243 -12.35 20.00 45.01
N ARG A 244 -12.55 21.27 44.62
CA ARG A 244 -12.01 21.80 43.36
C ARG A 244 -10.49 21.73 43.30
N THR A 245 -9.78 21.97 44.41
CA THR A 245 -8.32 21.77 44.51
C THR A 245 -7.92 20.32 44.17
N MET A 246 -8.61 19.34 44.77
CA MET A 246 -8.36 17.91 44.48
C MET A 246 -8.66 17.57 43.02
N ASP A 247 -9.72 18.14 42.45
CA ASP A 247 -10.08 17.96 41.04
C ASP A 247 -9.01 18.54 40.09
N TYR A 248 -8.43 19.70 40.42
CA TYR A 248 -7.30 20.27 39.69
C TYR A 248 -6.06 19.39 39.79
N ASN A 249 -5.73 18.89 40.98
CA ASN A 249 -4.60 17.98 41.21
C ASN A 249 -4.77 16.65 40.45
N ALA A 250 -6.00 16.13 40.37
CA ALA A 250 -6.31 14.99 39.51
C ALA A 250 -6.10 15.30 38.01
N ALA A 251 -6.43 16.51 37.55
CA ALA A 251 -6.15 16.95 36.19
C ALA A 251 -4.63 17.10 35.93
N LEU A 252 -3.90 17.75 36.84
CA LEU A 252 -2.43 17.90 36.77
C LEU A 252 -1.73 16.54 36.63
N ARG A 253 -2.11 15.58 37.48
CA ARG A 253 -1.59 14.21 37.43
C ARG A 253 -1.87 13.53 36.09
N ALA A 254 -3.13 13.58 35.64
CA ALA A 254 -3.56 12.90 34.43
C ALA A 254 -2.86 13.45 33.17
N GLU A 255 -2.85 14.76 32.98
CA GLU A 255 -2.21 15.38 31.80
C GLU A 255 -0.69 15.19 31.80
N CYS A 256 -0.07 15.24 32.97
CA CYS A 256 1.36 15.01 33.10
C CYS A 256 1.74 13.55 32.81
N ALA A 257 0.87 12.58 33.11
CA ALA A 257 1.13 11.17 32.84
C ALA A 257 1.19 10.84 31.34
N GLU A 258 0.42 11.55 30.50
CA GLU A 258 0.45 11.42 29.03
C GLU A 258 1.75 11.96 28.41
N TRP A 259 2.52 12.73 29.17
CA TRP A 259 3.73 13.38 28.70
C TRP A 259 4.99 12.65 29.17
N LEU A 260 5.76 12.17 28.19
CA LEU A 260 7.00 11.42 28.43
C LEU A 260 7.97 12.13 29.38
N ARG A 261 8.10 13.46 29.26
CA ARG A 261 9.02 14.31 30.03
C ARG A 261 8.37 15.03 31.21
N CYS A 262 7.12 14.75 31.52
CA CYS A 262 6.44 15.39 32.65
C CYS A 262 6.45 14.48 33.87
N ARG A 263 6.72 15.07 35.03
CA ARG A 263 6.61 14.48 36.36
C ARG A 263 5.65 15.29 37.21
N TYR A 264 4.70 14.61 37.81
CA TYR A 264 3.80 15.18 38.82
C TYR A 264 4.42 14.95 40.21
N ASP A 265 4.16 15.85 41.15
CA ASP A 265 4.72 15.79 42.50
C ASP A 265 4.06 14.73 43.42
N ASP A 266 3.11 13.96 42.89
CA ASP A 266 2.32 12.96 43.61
C ASP A 266 1.58 13.54 44.83
N ASP A 267 1.00 14.74 44.68
CA ASP A 267 0.27 15.49 45.73
C ASP A 267 1.15 15.93 46.92
N ARG A 268 2.48 15.87 46.80
CA ARG A 268 3.36 16.17 47.93
C ARG A 268 3.20 17.60 48.48
N LEU A 269 3.03 18.61 47.64
CA LEU A 269 2.76 19.98 48.10
C LEU A 269 1.37 20.12 48.72
N PHE A 270 0.35 19.50 48.14
CA PHE A 270 -0.99 19.42 48.74
C PHE A 270 -0.91 18.79 50.13
N ASP A 271 -0.25 17.64 50.28
CA ASP A 271 -0.10 16.93 51.55
C ASP A 271 0.73 17.72 52.58
N LEU A 272 1.83 18.35 52.15
CA LEU A 272 2.65 19.24 53.00
C LEU A 272 1.80 20.36 53.62
N THR A 273 0.79 20.81 52.89
CA THR A 273 -0.10 21.88 53.30
C THR A 273 -1.42 21.36 53.86
N SER A 274 -1.61 20.04 53.99
CA SER A 274 -2.84 19.41 54.44
C SER A 274 -2.76 18.95 55.90
N ASN A 275 -3.93 18.78 56.52
CA ASN A 275 -4.12 18.21 57.85
C ASN A 275 -4.92 16.90 57.81
N ARG A 276 -4.83 16.12 56.72
CA ARG A 276 -5.54 14.85 56.52
C ARG A 276 -4.66 13.63 56.74
N ALA A 277 -5.31 12.49 57.01
CA ALA A 277 -4.63 11.21 57.02
C ALA A 277 -4.12 10.92 55.61
N SER A 278 -2.89 10.43 55.49
CA SER A 278 -2.38 9.90 54.22
C SER A 278 -3.08 8.56 53.92
N PRO A 279 -3.74 8.37 52.75
CA PRO A 279 -3.78 9.25 51.56
C PRO A 279 -4.83 10.39 51.62
N PRO A 280 -4.63 11.50 50.88
CA PRO A 280 -5.28 12.84 51.02
C PRO A 280 -6.82 12.91 51.02
N ASN A 281 -7.51 11.80 50.78
CA ASN A 281 -8.97 11.69 50.84
C ASN A 281 -9.50 11.27 52.23
N GLY A 282 -8.61 11.03 53.20
CA GLY A 282 -8.99 10.70 54.57
C GLY A 282 -9.73 11.82 55.32
N PRO A 283 -10.34 11.52 56.48
CA PRO A 283 -10.88 12.54 57.36
C PRO A 283 -9.77 13.51 57.80
N LEU A 284 -10.18 14.71 58.23
CA LEU A 284 -9.28 15.60 58.96
C LEU A 284 -8.67 14.84 60.12
N LEU A 285 -7.36 14.90 60.28
CA LEU A 285 -6.69 14.30 61.42
C LEU A 285 -7.20 15.00 62.70
N PRO A 286 -7.45 14.26 63.79
CA PRO A 286 -7.53 14.86 65.11
C PRO A 286 -6.23 15.58 65.42
N ARG A 287 -6.27 16.71 66.14
CA ARG A 287 -5.07 17.50 66.46
C ARG A 287 -3.94 16.69 67.11
N ALA A 288 -4.26 15.70 67.95
CA ALA A 288 -3.26 14.83 68.57
C ALA A 288 -2.41 14.01 67.56
N GLN A 289 -2.86 13.94 66.30
CA GLN A 289 -2.17 13.28 65.19
C GLN A 289 -1.54 14.28 64.22
N TRP A 290 -1.68 15.60 64.49
CA TRP A 290 -0.97 16.62 63.75
C TRP A 290 0.47 16.64 64.26
N THR A 291 1.40 16.24 63.42
CA THR A 291 2.83 16.39 63.69
C THR A 291 3.28 17.68 63.04
N PHE A 292 3.19 18.77 63.78
CA PHE A 292 3.53 20.11 63.31
C PHE A 292 4.97 20.50 63.65
N ASP A 293 5.99 19.95 62.97
CA ASP A 293 7.41 20.28 63.23
C ASP A 293 7.72 21.78 62.98
N ASP A 294 7.00 22.39 62.05
CA ASP A 294 6.69 23.81 61.91
C ASP A 294 5.74 23.92 60.72
N LEU A 295 4.45 24.09 60.94
CA LEU A 295 3.45 23.59 59.97
C LEU A 295 2.48 24.62 59.40
N ASP A 296 3.04 25.77 59.17
CA ASP A 296 2.40 26.81 58.39
C ASP A 296 3.43 27.40 57.43
N ILE A 297 3.26 27.15 56.12
CA ILE A 297 4.14 27.71 55.10
C ILE A 297 4.01 29.24 55.01
N SER A 298 2.93 29.83 55.53
CA SER A 298 2.65 31.27 55.53
C SER A 298 3.06 31.98 56.83
N ARG A 299 3.75 31.30 57.77
CA ARG A 299 4.18 31.89 59.05
C ARG A 299 5.43 32.75 58.88
N ASN A 300 5.28 34.03 59.20
CA ASN A 300 6.36 35.01 59.21
C ASN A 300 7.04 35.00 60.59
N GLU A 301 8.17 34.31 60.69
CA GLU A 301 9.02 34.34 61.87
C GLU A 301 10.07 35.46 61.70
N GLY A 302 10.01 36.51 62.52
CA GLY A 302 11.12 37.47 62.66
C GLY A 302 11.10 38.75 61.81
N VAL A 303 10.06 39.06 61.04
CA VAL A 303 9.97 40.38 60.34
C VAL A 303 9.51 41.47 61.30
N GLY A 304 10.35 42.51 61.43
CA GLY A 304 10.23 43.58 62.42
C GLY A 304 8.91 44.34 62.41
N ARG A 305 8.63 45.00 63.55
CA ARG A 305 7.41 45.76 63.92
C ARG A 305 7.00 46.92 62.97
N TYR A 306 7.58 47.05 61.78
CA TYR A 306 7.49 48.24 60.93
C TYR A 306 6.52 48.14 59.75
N LEU A 307 5.86 46.99 59.53
CA LEU A 307 4.95 46.79 58.38
C LEU A 307 3.47 47.13 58.66
N CYS A 308 3.15 47.80 59.77
CA CYS A 308 1.76 48.18 60.10
C CYS A 308 1.48 49.68 59.87
N PRO A 309 0.44 50.04 59.09
CA PRO A 309 -0.07 51.42 59.03
C PRO A 309 -0.75 51.86 60.34
N VAL A 310 -1.17 50.91 61.18
CA VAL A 310 -1.84 51.18 62.46
C VAL A 310 -1.10 50.44 63.58
N GLN A 311 -0.19 51.15 64.25
CA GLN A 311 0.53 50.65 65.42
C GLN A 311 -0.45 50.40 66.58
N GLY A 312 -0.46 49.19 67.14
CA GLY A 312 -1.17 48.87 68.40
C GLY A 312 -2.50 48.11 68.29
N VAL A 313 -3.00 47.80 67.09
CA VAL A 313 -4.28 47.05 66.92
C VAL A 313 -4.07 45.54 66.76
N ILE A 314 -2.89 45.10 66.33
CA ILE A 314 -2.62 43.68 66.00
C ILE A 314 -1.36 43.21 66.74
N ALA A 315 -1.52 42.42 67.80
CA ALA A 315 -0.42 41.69 68.42
C ALA A 315 0.02 40.55 67.48
N GLY A 316 1.26 40.59 66.98
CA GLY A 316 1.83 39.55 66.11
C GLY A 316 2.42 40.03 64.77
N GLY A 317 2.23 41.29 64.39
CA GLY A 317 2.76 41.88 63.15
C GLY A 317 1.77 41.87 61.96
N CYS A 318 2.06 42.69 60.94
CA CYS A 318 1.27 42.81 59.70
C CYS A 318 1.93 41.99 58.58
N GLY A 319 1.86 40.65 58.70
CA GLY A 319 2.32 39.75 57.64
C GLY A 319 1.31 39.61 56.51
N ASP A 320 1.77 39.17 55.33
CA ASP A 320 0.91 38.79 54.20
C ASP A 320 -0.15 37.74 54.60
N HIS A 321 0.21 36.88 55.56
CA HIS A 321 -0.61 35.83 56.16
C HIS A 321 -1.26 34.83 55.19
N PHE A 322 -1.15 35.05 53.88
CA PHE A 322 -1.77 34.29 52.82
C PHE A 322 -0.71 33.61 51.94
N HIS A 323 0.31 34.36 51.50
CA HIS A 323 1.42 33.79 50.74
C HIS A 323 2.44 33.05 51.64
N PRO A 324 3.21 32.11 51.08
CA PRO A 324 4.28 31.44 51.81
C PRO A 324 5.38 32.43 52.26
N SER A 325 5.81 32.32 53.50
CA SER A 325 6.91 33.10 54.07
C SER A 325 8.26 32.69 53.47
N LEU A 326 9.34 33.39 53.83
CA LEU A 326 10.69 33.01 53.41
C LEU A 326 11.03 31.56 53.78
N ARG A 327 10.63 31.13 55.00
CA ARG A 327 10.77 29.73 55.45
C ARG A 327 9.84 28.80 54.66
N GLY A 328 8.62 29.25 54.34
CA GLY A 328 7.69 28.55 53.47
C GLY A 328 8.25 28.27 52.07
N GLN A 329 8.91 29.25 51.45
CA GLN A 329 9.60 29.08 50.16
C GLN A 329 10.67 27.99 50.23
N GLY A 330 11.41 27.91 51.34
CA GLY A 330 12.34 26.80 51.60
C GLY A 330 11.66 25.43 51.63
N LYS A 331 10.51 25.31 52.29
CA LYS A 331 9.72 24.06 52.35
C LYS A 331 9.13 23.67 50.99
N LEU A 332 8.68 24.64 50.20
CA LEU A 332 8.23 24.38 48.82
C LEU A 332 9.39 23.83 47.97
N ALA A 333 10.59 24.38 48.13
CA ALA A 333 11.79 23.86 47.47
C ALA A 333 12.14 22.43 47.94
N ASP A 334 11.96 22.13 49.24
CA ASP A 334 12.10 20.77 49.79
C ASP A 334 11.11 19.79 49.21
N SER A 335 9.84 20.17 49.17
CA SER A 335 8.78 19.37 48.55
C SER A 335 9.13 19.08 47.10
N ALA A 336 9.40 20.13 46.33
CA ALA A 336 9.71 20.02 44.91
C ALA A 336 10.96 19.18 44.65
N THR A 337 12.01 19.32 45.46
CA THR A 337 13.24 18.52 45.26
C THR A 337 12.97 17.04 45.52
N ALA A 338 12.23 16.72 46.58
CA ALA A 338 11.97 15.35 46.98
C ALA A 338 11.00 14.61 46.05
N SER A 339 10.08 15.32 45.39
CA SER A 339 9.15 14.75 44.40
C SER A 339 9.66 14.79 42.96
N SER A 340 10.85 15.34 42.70
CA SER A 340 11.37 15.48 41.33
C SER A 340 12.24 14.30 40.89
N TYR A 341 13.12 14.53 39.90
CA TYR A 341 14.07 13.57 39.37
C TYR A 341 15.22 13.29 40.33
N GLN A 342 15.69 12.03 40.38
CA GLN A 342 16.85 11.67 41.19
C GLN A 342 18.13 11.97 40.42
N TRP A 343 18.62 13.19 40.56
CA TRP A 343 19.77 13.70 39.79
C TRP A 343 21.12 13.03 40.10
N SER A 344 21.18 12.17 41.12
CA SER A 344 22.34 11.33 41.40
C SER A 344 22.52 10.20 40.37
N ASP A 345 21.44 9.81 39.68
CA ASP A 345 21.51 8.86 38.59
C ASP A 345 21.94 9.56 37.30
N ALA A 346 23.14 9.23 36.83
CA ALA A 346 23.72 9.74 35.60
C ALA A 346 23.91 8.64 34.55
N THR A 347 23.17 7.52 34.68
CA THR A 347 23.25 6.41 33.74
C THR A 347 22.26 6.62 32.61
N ALA A 348 22.72 6.54 31.36
CA ALA A 348 21.80 6.61 30.23
C ALA A 348 21.07 5.27 30.06
N PRO A 349 19.75 5.27 29.77
CA PRO A 349 19.02 4.06 29.44
C PRO A 349 19.54 3.44 28.13
N SER A 350 19.36 2.13 27.98
CA SER A 350 19.62 1.43 26.73
C SER A 350 18.45 1.58 25.74
N VAL A 351 18.76 1.56 24.44
CA VAL A 351 17.79 1.53 23.34
C VAL A 351 18.21 0.49 22.30
N GLY A 352 17.25 -0.17 21.65
CA GLY A 352 17.47 -1.15 20.60
C GLY A 352 16.38 -1.10 19.52
N LEU A 353 16.78 -1.42 18.30
CA LEU A 353 15.90 -1.49 17.12
C LEU A 353 16.22 -2.79 16.38
N THR A 354 15.20 -3.60 16.09
CA THR A 354 15.36 -4.88 15.42
C THR A 354 14.42 -4.96 14.22
N PRO A 355 14.91 -5.09 12.97
CA PRO A 355 14.07 -5.29 11.81
C PRO A 355 13.60 -6.74 11.68
N SER A 356 12.37 -6.92 11.20
CA SER A 356 11.80 -8.19 10.78
C SER A 356 11.06 -8.03 9.45
N PRO A 357 11.35 -8.85 8.42
CA PRO A 357 12.35 -9.92 8.40
C PRO A 357 13.79 -9.39 8.49
N ALA A 358 14.76 -10.28 8.71
CA ALA A 358 16.18 -9.92 8.68
C ALA A 358 16.61 -9.40 7.29
N PRO A 359 17.61 -8.50 7.22
CA PRO A 359 18.14 -8.04 5.95
C PRO A 359 18.75 -9.19 5.17
N ARG A 360 18.80 -9.02 3.86
CA ARG A 360 19.50 -9.93 2.95
C ARG A 360 21.01 -9.86 3.13
N PRO A 361 21.75 -10.81 2.53
CA PRO A 361 23.22 -10.77 2.51
C PRO A 361 23.80 -9.46 1.95
N ASP A 362 23.08 -8.77 1.07
CA ASP A 362 23.47 -7.46 0.51
C ASP A 362 23.03 -6.25 1.37
N GLY A 363 22.40 -6.49 2.52
CA GLY A 363 21.90 -5.47 3.43
C GLY A 363 20.52 -4.88 3.07
N THR A 364 19.89 -5.33 1.98
CA THR A 364 18.59 -4.80 1.52
C THR A 364 17.40 -5.61 2.04
N PHE A 365 16.21 -5.06 1.88
CA PHE A 365 14.93 -5.69 2.19
C PHE A 365 14.02 -5.73 0.94
N ARG A 366 13.21 -6.78 0.80
CA ARG A 366 12.07 -6.83 -0.14
C ARG A 366 10.78 -6.79 0.67
N GLY A 367 9.86 -5.91 0.27
CA GLY A 367 8.58 -5.75 0.94
C GLY A 367 8.65 -5.01 2.28
N PRO A 368 7.53 -4.96 3.02
CA PRO A 368 7.44 -4.23 4.28
C PRO A 368 8.35 -4.81 5.38
N VAL A 369 8.97 -3.94 6.16
CA VAL A 369 9.81 -4.28 7.31
C VAL A 369 9.17 -3.74 8.58
N THR A 370 8.93 -4.62 9.55
CA THR A 370 8.51 -4.23 10.90
C THR A 370 9.73 -4.03 11.78
N VAL A 371 9.83 -2.87 12.42
CA VAL A 371 10.87 -2.56 13.41
C VAL A 371 10.28 -2.72 14.79
N THR A 372 10.84 -3.65 15.57
CA THR A 372 10.54 -3.79 17.00
C THR A 372 11.59 -3.06 17.83
N PHE A 373 11.14 -2.44 18.92
CA PHE A 373 11.98 -1.66 19.79
C PHE A 373 12.30 -2.42 21.07
N SER A 374 13.39 -2.04 21.72
CA SER A 374 13.75 -2.51 23.06
C SER A 374 14.47 -1.42 23.83
N GLY A 375 14.50 -1.56 25.15
CA GLY A 375 15.24 -0.66 26.02
C GLY A 375 15.09 -1.09 27.47
N ALA A 376 16.05 -0.67 28.30
CA ALA A 376 16.09 -0.99 29.71
C ALA A 376 16.96 0.02 30.45
N ASP A 377 16.61 0.23 31.73
CA ASP A 377 17.39 0.98 32.69
C ASP A 377 17.19 0.39 34.10
N ALA A 378 18.17 0.56 34.99
CA ALA A 378 18.09 0.05 36.35
C ALA A 378 17.00 0.73 37.19
N SER A 379 16.75 2.03 36.96
CA SER A 379 15.66 2.80 37.56
C SER A 379 14.30 2.54 36.90
N GLY A 380 14.29 1.78 35.80
CA GLY A 380 13.14 1.54 34.96
C GLY A 380 13.02 2.57 33.82
N LEU A 381 12.33 2.19 32.76
CA LEU A 381 12.05 3.10 31.65
C LEU A 381 10.82 3.95 31.94
N ARG A 382 10.91 5.25 31.63
CA ARG A 382 9.76 6.14 31.55
C ARG A 382 9.07 6.03 30.20
N GLY A 383 9.85 5.88 29.13
CA GLY A 383 9.31 5.63 27.80
C GLY A 383 10.35 5.72 26.69
N GLN A 384 9.87 5.71 25.45
CA GLN A 384 10.70 5.84 24.25
C GLN A 384 10.09 6.83 23.27
N GLU A 385 10.90 7.31 22.35
CA GLU A 385 10.41 8.10 21.23
C GLU A 385 11.13 7.70 19.94
N VAL A 386 10.36 7.74 18.85
CA VAL A 386 10.79 7.27 17.53
C VAL A 386 10.49 8.35 16.49
N ARG A 387 11.39 8.52 15.53
CA ARG A 387 11.10 9.27 14.30
C ARG A 387 11.63 8.54 13.07
N VAL A 388 11.04 8.85 11.93
CA VAL A 388 11.35 8.23 10.65
C VAL A 388 11.84 9.29 9.68
N HIS A 389 13.03 9.06 9.13
CA HIS A 389 13.62 9.83 8.04
C HIS A 389 13.33 9.10 6.74
N ARG A 390 12.47 9.68 5.91
CA ARG A 390 11.96 9.05 4.70
C ARG A 390 12.91 9.24 3.51
N PRO A 391 12.78 8.39 2.47
CA PRO A 391 13.60 8.51 1.26
C PRO A 391 13.46 9.85 0.53
N ASP A 392 12.32 10.54 0.68
CA ASP A 392 12.04 11.85 0.09
C ASP A 392 12.67 13.03 0.86
N GLY A 393 13.42 12.75 1.93
CA GLY A 393 14.04 13.76 2.79
C GLY A 393 13.11 14.30 3.89
N THR A 394 11.84 13.89 3.95
CA THR A 394 10.94 14.30 5.03
C THR A 394 11.25 13.54 6.33
N VAL A 395 11.17 14.23 7.46
CA VAL A 395 11.41 13.66 8.79
C VAL A 395 10.14 13.79 9.62
N THR A 396 9.66 12.70 10.20
CA THR A 396 8.53 12.79 11.13
C THR A 396 8.95 13.52 12.41
N PRO A 397 8.03 14.22 13.09
CA PRO A 397 8.24 14.59 14.48
C PRO A 397 8.55 13.34 15.33
N TRP A 398 9.20 13.54 16.48
CA TRP A 398 9.31 12.50 17.48
C TRP A 398 7.92 12.03 17.91
N SER A 399 7.67 10.73 17.80
CA SER A 399 6.50 10.03 18.29
C SER A 399 6.83 9.44 19.66
N PRO A 400 6.37 10.05 20.76
CA PRO A 400 6.62 9.56 22.10
C PRO A 400 5.67 8.40 22.45
N SER A 401 6.16 7.45 23.22
CA SER A 401 5.40 6.38 23.86
C SER A 401 5.74 6.35 25.35
N PRO A 402 4.97 7.02 26.21
CA PRO A 402 5.12 6.90 27.65
C PRO A 402 4.77 5.47 28.11
N GLY A 403 5.31 5.04 29.25
CA GLY A 403 4.96 3.76 29.86
C GLY A 403 5.79 2.56 29.40
N GLY A 404 6.93 2.77 28.73
CA GLY A 404 7.90 1.73 28.42
C GLY A 404 8.43 1.76 26.99
N VAL A 405 8.51 0.58 26.36
CA VAL A 405 9.06 0.42 25.01
C VAL A 405 8.03 0.86 23.96
N HIS A 406 8.49 1.55 22.91
CA HIS A 406 7.61 2.01 21.83
C HIS A 406 6.98 0.83 21.08
N PRO A 407 5.70 0.90 20.67
CA PRO A 407 5.09 -0.15 19.85
C PRO A 407 5.82 -0.30 18.49
N PRO A 408 5.79 -1.48 17.85
CA PRO A 408 6.45 -1.68 16.56
C PRO A 408 5.90 -0.75 15.47
N ILE A 409 6.76 -0.38 14.50
CA ILE A 409 6.37 0.36 13.30
C ILE A 409 6.69 -0.43 12.04
N THR A 410 5.94 -0.20 10.96
CA THR A 410 6.18 -0.85 9.66
C THR A 410 6.61 0.16 8.61
N VAL A 411 7.71 -0.13 7.91
CA VAL A 411 8.23 0.64 6.77
C VAL A 411 7.97 -0.15 5.50
N SER A 412 7.23 0.42 4.55
CA SER A 412 6.83 -0.25 3.30
C SER A 412 7.25 0.48 2.01
N GLY A 413 7.67 1.75 2.12
CA GLY A 413 8.08 2.55 0.97
C GLY A 413 9.46 2.14 0.45
N LEU A 414 9.61 2.05 -0.88
CA LEU A 414 10.89 1.81 -1.53
C LEU A 414 11.88 2.95 -1.27
N GLY A 415 13.17 2.62 -1.29
CA GLY A 415 14.26 3.55 -1.02
C GLY A 415 14.88 3.34 0.36
N THR A 416 15.74 4.27 0.76
CA THR A 416 16.44 4.21 2.05
C THR A 416 15.68 5.02 3.09
N THR A 417 15.17 4.33 4.12
CA THR A 417 14.52 4.93 5.29
C THR A 417 15.43 4.74 6.50
N HIS A 418 15.53 5.75 7.36
CA HIS A 418 16.18 5.61 8.66
C HIS A 418 15.16 5.72 9.79
N VAL A 419 15.13 4.71 10.65
CA VAL A 419 14.35 4.73 11.89
C VAL A 419 15.28 5.11 13.02
N GLU A 420 14.98 6.21 13.70
CA GLU A 420 15.76 6.71 14.82
C GLU A 420 14.93 6.60 16.10
N ALA A 421 15.50 5.99 17.14
CA ALA A 421 14.86 5.82 18.44
C ALA A 421 15.79 6.19 19.59
N ARG A 422 15.22 6.71 20.67
CA ARG A 422 15.93 6.97 21.94
C ARG A 422 15.01 6.67 23.13
N SER A 423 15.62 6.34 24.27
CA SER A 423 14.91 5.96 25.50
C SER A 423 15.09 7.02 26.57
N LEU A 424 14.05 7.21 27.39
CA LEU A 424 14.06 8.04 28.59
C LEU A 424 13.79 7.15 29.81
N ASP A 425 14.62 7.26 30.84
CA ASP A 425 14.44 6.55 32.10
C ASP A 425 13.52 7.33 33.07
N GLN A 426 13.28 6.76 34.26
CA GLN A 426 12.53 7.44 35.30
C GLN A 426 13.25 8.69 35.83
N ASN A 427 14.57 8.82 35.73
CA ASN A 427 15.31 9.96 36.28
C ASN A 427 15.56 11.09 35.27
N GLY A 428 14.98 11.00 34.07
CA GLY A 428 15.08 12.02 33.04
C GLY A 428 16.36 11.92 32.20
N ASN A 429 17.14 10.85 32.36
CA ASN A 429 18.29 10.56 31.51
C ASN A 429 17.81 10.04 30.15
N LEU A 430 18.37 10.63 29.10
CA LEU A 430 18.07 10.33 27.71
C LEU A 430 19.25 9.58 27.09
N SER A 431 18.96 8.44 26.45
CA SER A 431 19.94 7.71 25.67
C SER A 431 20.46 8.53 24.50
N ALA A 432 21.67 8.25 24.04
CA ALA A 432 22.02 8.58 22.66
C ALA A 432 21.02 7.87 21.73
N SER A 433 20.59 8.52 20.65
CA SER A 433 19.68 7.85 19.73
C SER A 433 20.41 6.74 18.96
N LYS A 434 19.67 5.70 18.60
CA LYS A 434 20.14 4.68 17.65
C LYS A 434 19.38 4.84 16.35
N VAL A 435 20.11 4.64 15.26
CA VAL A 435 19.61 4.75 13.89
C VAL A 435 19.69 3.39 13.23
N LEU A 436 18.56 2.87 12.77
CA LEU A 436 18.45 1.68 11.94
C LEU A 436 18.20 2.11 10.49
N THR A 437 19.05 1.65 9.57
CA THR A 437 18.91 1.92 8.14
C THR A 437 18.19 0.77 7.44
N LEU A 438 17.13 1.10 6.70
CA LEU A 438 16.30 0.15 5.96
C LEU A 438 16.31 0.53 4.48
N ALA A 439 17.00 -0.26 3.65
CA ALA A 439 17.03 -0.10 2.21
C ALA A 439 16.05 -1.06 1.54
N LEU A 440 14.83 -0.58 1.27
CA LEU A 440 13.79 -1.39 0.61
C LEU A 440 13.97 -1.28 -0.90
N THR A 441 14.17 -2.43 -1.54
CA THR A 441 14.37 -2.54 -2.99
C THR A 441 13.30 -3.43 -3.61
N ALA A 442 13.03 -3.19 -4.89
CA ALA A 442 12.20 -4.05 -5.71
C ALA A 442 12.91 -4.35 -7.03
N THR A 443 12.62 -5.51 -7.60
CA THR A 443 13.02 -5.90 -8.97
C THR A 443 11.80 -6.35 -9.75
N ALA A 444 11.96 -6.60 -11.05
CA ALA A 444 10.94 -7.30 -11.81
C ALA A 444 10.65 -8.69 -11.19
N PRO A 445 9.46 -9.27 -11.42
CA PRO A 445 9.11 -10.58 -10.88
C PRO A 445 9.99 -11.70 -11.44
N GLY A 446 10.06 -12.81 -10.71
CA GLY A 446 10.63 -14.07 -11.21
C GLY A 446 9.80 -14.66 -12.36
N ALA A 447 10.33 -15.72 -12.98
CA ALA A 447 9.61 -16.45 -14.02
C ALA A 447 8.36 -17.13 -13.43
N THR A 448 7.25 -17.13 -14.18
CA THR A 448 6.08 -17.95 -13.86
C THR A 448 6.34 -19.41 -14.22
N GLY A 449 5.54 -20.33 -13.67
CA GLY A 449 5.55 -21.73 -14.12
C GLY A 449 5.07 -21.87 -15.57
N THR A 450 5.31 -23.05 -16.16
CA THR A 450 4.86 -23.37 -17.52
C THR A 450 3.33 -23.28 -17.62
N PRO A 451 2.78 -22.54 -18.60
CA PRO A 451 1.34 -22.44 -18.78
C PRO A 451 0.74 -23.76 -19.29
N THR A 452 -0.45 -24.08 -18.79
CA THR A 452 -1.31 -25.18 -19.25
C THR A 452 -2.41 -24.65 -20.15
N LEU A 453 -2.71 -25.42 -21.20
CA LEU A 453 -3.66 -25.06 -22.23
C LEU A 453 -4.83 -26.03 -22.26
N ALA A 454 -6.05 -25.52 -22.36
CA ALA A 454 -7.24 -26.30 -22.66
C ALA A 454 -7.92 -25.72 -23.92
N ALA A 455 -7.99 -26.54 -24.96
CA ALA A 455 -8.56 -26.16 -26.24
C ALA A 455 -10.07 -26.42 -26.27
N ALA A 456 -10.82 -25.49 -26.86
CA ALA A 456 -12.24 -25.60 -27.15
C ALA A 456 -12.56 -24.85 -28.47
N PRO A 457 -13.74 -25.03 -29.07
CA PRO A 457 -14.09 -24.35 -30.30
C PRO A 457 -13.92 -22.82 -30.21
N GLY A 458 -13.06 -22.27 -31.07
CA GLY A 458 -12.77 -20.84 -31.17
C GLY A 458 -12.06 -20.20 -29.97
N THR A 459 -11.68 -20.98 -28.95
CA THR A 459 -11.09 -20.46 -27.71
C THR A 459 -9.99 -21.36 -27.16
N LEU A 460 -8.98 -20.74 -26.55
CA LEU A 460 -7.89 -21.41 -25.86
C LEU A 460 -7.80 -20.87 -24.44
N ALA A 461 -8.21 -21.67 -23.47
CA ALA A 461 -8.07 -21.33 -22.06
C ALA A 461 -6.61 -21.56 -21.64
N VAL A 462 -5.96 -20.51 -21.16
CA VAL A 462 -4.56 -20.50 -20.71
C VAL A 462 -4.55 -20.28 -19.21
N THR A 463 -3.90 -21.16 -18.46
CA THR A 463 -3.72 -21.04 -17.00
C THR A 463 -2.25 -21.24 -16.63
N TRP A 464 -1.77 -20.60 -15.57
CA TRP A 464 -0.39 -20.75 -15.10
C TRP A 464 -0.27 -20.67 -13.57
N PRO A 465 0.78 -21.22 -12.97
CA PRO A 465 1.05 -21.05 -11.54
C PRO A 465 1.36 -19.59 -11.18
N ALA A 466 0.96 -19.16 -9.98
CA ALA A 466 1.35 -17.87 -9.42
C ALA A 466 2.89 -17.73 -9.32
N VAL A 467 3.40 -16.51 -9.47
CA VAL A 467 4.84 -16.25 -9.34
C VAL A 467 5.30 -16.49 -7.90
N ALA A 468 6.41 -17.20 -7.71
CA ALA A 468 6.95 -17.49 -6.39
C ALA A 468 7.74 -16.32 -5.78
N ASP A 469 8.36 -15.48 -6.62
CA ASP A 469 9.06 -14.24 -6.23
C ASP A 469 8.49 -13.09 -7.05
N ASP A 470 7.73 -12.20 -6.42
CA ASP A 470 7.18 -11.01 -7.06
C ASP A 470 8.21 -9.89 -7.23
N GLY A 471 9.46 -10.11 -6.81
CA GLY A 471 10.49 -9.09 -6.84
C GLY A 471 10.32 -8.04 -5.75
N GLY A 472 9.44 -8.23 -4.76
CA GLY A 472 9.19 -7.31 -3.65
C GLY A 472 8.27 -6.16 -4.01
N SER A 473 7.61 -6.25 -5.16
CA SER A 473 6.56 -5.34 -5.62
C SER A 473 5.41 -6.18 -6.17
N PRO A 474 4.15 -5.90 -5.80
CA PRO A 474 3.01 -6.70 -6.25
C PRO A 474 2.93 -6.83 -7.77
N VAL A 475 2.60 -8.03 -8.25
CA VAL A 475 2.30 -8.27 -9.67
C VAL A 475 1.04 -7.51 -10.06
N THR A 476 1.15 -6.68 -11.09
CA THR A 476 0.08 -5.83 -11.61
C THR A 476 -0.59 -6.39 -12.86
N GLY A 477 0.06 -7.34 -13.53
CA GLY A 477 -0.46 -7.98 -14.74
C GLY A 477 0.47 -9.07 -15.27
N HIS A 478 0.10 -9.65 -16.40
CA HIS A 478 0.93 -10.60 -17.13
C HIS A 478 1.00 -10.20 -18.60
N GLU A 479 2.01 -10.71 -19.30
CA GLU A 479 2.04 -10.70 -20.76
C GLU A 479 2.02 -12.14 -21.26
N VAL A 480 1.23 -12.39 -22.30
CA VAL A 480 1.03 -13.71 -22.90
C VAL A 480 1.53 -13.68 -24.34
N GLU A 481 2.60 -14.43 -24.62
CA GLU A 481 3.17 -14.65 -25.94
C GLU A 481 2.51 -15.87 -26.57
N VAL A 482 1.89 -15.70 -27.74
CA VAL A 482 1.22 -16.75 -28.50
C VAL A 482 1.96 -16.95 -29.81
N THR A 483 2.38 -18.18 -30.09
CA THR A 483 3.00 -18.58 -31.36
C THR A 483 1.99 -19.38 -32.18
N SER A 484 1.75 -18.98 -33.43
CA SER A 484 0.92 -19.72 -34.40
C SER A 484 1.40 -19.43 -35.82
N ALA A 485 1.50 -20.46 -36.66
CA ALA A 485 1.89 -20.36 -38.08
C ALA A 485 3.18 -19.54 -38.32
N GLY A 486 4.20 -19.75 -37.49
CA GLY A 486 5.50 -19.07 -37.56
C GLY A 486 5.51 -17.63 -37.03
N ALA A 487 4.36 -17.09 -36.62
CA ALA A 487 4.23 -15.74 -36.08
C ALA A 487 4.03 -15.75 -34.56
N THR A 488 4.61 -14.77 -33.88
CA THR A 488 4.47 -14.55 -32.45
C THR A 488 3.76 -13.23 -32.16
N SER A 489 2.78 -13.24 -31.25
CA SER A 489 2.11 -12.03 -30.75
C SER A 489 2.14 -11.99 -29.23
N VAL A 490 2.38 -10.82 -28.65
CA VAL A 490 2.37 -10.60 -27.19
C VAL A 490 1.17 -9.74 -26.81
N THR A 491 0.36 -10.23 -25.88
CA THR A 491 -0.84 -9.54 -25.39
C THR A 491 -0.75 -9.31 -23.88
N PRO A 492 -0.86 -8.06 -23.39
CA PRO A 492 -0.98 -7.78 -21.96
C PRO A 492 -2.33 -8.26 -21.42
N VAL A 493 -2.33 -8.86 -20.24
CA VAL A 493 -3.52 -9.35 -19.54
C VAL A 493 -3.49 -8.91 -18.07
N GLY A 494 -4.63 -9.04 -17.41
CA GLY A 494 -4.78 -8.67 -16.00
C GLY A 494 -3.92 -9.49 -15.03
N PRO A 495 -4.02 -9.20 -13.73
CA PRO A 495 -3.25 -9.89 -12.69
C PRO A 495 -3.71 -11.33 -12.42
N ALA A 496 -4.83 -11.76 -13.00
CA ALA A 496 -5.29 -13.14 -12.87
C ALA A 496 -4.32 -14.11 -13.55
N ALA A 497 -4.08 -15.27 -12.93
CA ALA A 497 -3.19 -16.31 -13.47
C ALA A 497 -3.90 -17.20 -14.52
N ALA A 498 -4.78 -16.58 -15.31
CA ALA A 498 -5.58 -17.22 -16.34
C ALA A 498 -6.08 -16.20 -17.38
N VAL A 499 -6.21 -16.62 -18.64
CA VAL A 499 -6.88 -15.87 -19.70
C VAL A 499 -7.47 -16.82 -20.75
N ASP A 500 -8.64 -16.47 -21.28
CA ASP A 500 -9.19 -17.12 -22.47
C ASP A 500 -8.81 -16.33 -23.72
N LEU A 501 -8.15 -17.00 -24.66
CA LEU A 501 -7.70 -16.39 -25.90
C LEU A 501 -8.62 -16.78 -27.06
N PRO A 502 -9.20 -15.82 -27.82
CA PRO A 502 -9.89 -16.13 -29.05
C PRO A 502 -8.87 -16.63 -30.08
N VAL A 503 -9.15 -17.80 -30.66
CA VAL A 503 -8.25 -18.50 -31.59
C VAL A 503 -9.02 -19.02 -32.80
N ARG A 504 -8.31 -19.27 -33.88
CA ARG A 504 -8.86 -19.92 -35.07
C ARG A 504 -8.70 -21.43 -34.92
N ASP A 505 -9.81 -22.17 -35.03
CA ASP A 505 -9.81 -23.63 -35.06
C ASP A 505 -8.99 -24.17 -36.25
N GLY A 506 -8.46 -25.38 -36.10
CA GLY A 506 -7.61 -26.03 -37.10
C GLY A 506 -6.17 -25.51 -37.13
N ARG A 507 -5.78 -24.61 -36.20
CA ARG A 507 -4.39 -24.13 -36.04
C ARG A 507 -3.74 -24.62 -34.76
N SER A 508 -2.43 -24.83 -34.82
CA SER A 508 -1.65 -25.13 -33.63
C SER A 508 -1.18 -23.85 -32.94
N PHE A 509 -1.04 -23.94 -31.61
CA PHE A 509 -0.65 -22.84 -30.74
C PHE A 509 0.33 -23.29 -29.67
N ARG A 510 1.27 -22.40 -29.33
CA ARG A 510 2.18 -22.53 -28.18
C ARG A 510 2.21 -21.21 -27.44
N VAL A 511 2.18 -21.26 -26.11
CA VAL A 511 2.04 -20.09 -25.25
C VAL A 511 3.17 -19.99 -24.25
N ARG A 512 3.66 -18.77 -24.01
CA ARG A 512 4.54 -18.40 -22.90
C ARG A 512 3.93 -17.24 -22.14
N VAL A 513 4.20 -17.17 -20.84
CA VAL A 513 3.68 -16.11 -19.97
C VAL A 513 4.83 -15.50 -19.17
N ARG A 514 4.74 -14.20 -18.88
CA ARG A 514 5.60 -13.53 -17.89
C ARG A 514 4.77 -12.61 -16.99
N ALA A 515 5.15 -12.54 -15.72
CA ALA A 515 4.54 -11.61 -14.77
C ALA A 515 5.14 -10.19 -14.92
N VAL A 516 4.35 -9.17 -14.62
CA VAL A 516 4.73 -7.76 -14.69
C VAL A 516 4.41 -7.09 -13.36
N ASN A 517 5.34 -6.32 -12.81
CA ASN A 517 5.12 -5.43 -11.68
C ASN A 517 5.56 -3.99 -12.01
N ALA A 518 5.58 -3.10 -11.01
CA ALA A 518 6.00 -1.71 -11.18
C ALA A 518 7.45 -1.53 -11.68
N GLN A 519 8.31 -2.53 -11.53
CA GLN A 519 9.70 -2.53 -12.03
C GLN A 519 9.82 -3.08 -13.47
N GLY A 520 8.71 -3.57 -14.04
CA GLY A 520 8.65 -4.08 -15.40
C GLY A 520 8.41 -5.60 -15.49
N PRO A 521 8.53 -6.17 -16.71
CA PRO A 521 8.28 -7.58 -16.96
C PRO A 521 9.43 -8.46 -16.46
N GLY A 522 9.04 -9.60 -15.87
CA GLY A 522 9.97 -10.68 -15.51
C GLY A 522 10.41 -11.52 -16.72
N PRO A 523 11.14 -12.61 -16.46
CA PRO A 523 11.48 -13.59 -17.50
C PRO A 523 10.24 -14.31 -18.00
N TRP A 524 10.26 -14.68 -19.28
CA TRP A 524 9.28 -15.58 -19.88
C TRP A 524 9.36 -17.00 -19.29
N SER A 525 8.21 -17.63 -19.10
CA SER A 525 8.09 -19.05 -18.78
C SER A 525 8.71 -19.94 -19.86
N ALA A 526 8.89 -21.22 -19.51
CA ALA A 526 9.01 -22.26 -20.53
C ALA A 526 7.74 -22.29 -21.40
N PRO A 527 7.85 -22.66 -22.70
CA PRO A 527 6.69 -22.80 -23.56
C PRO A 527 5.76 -23.92 -23.12
N SER A 528 4.45 -23.71 -23.32
CA SER A 528 3.43 -24.75 -23.18
C SER A 528 3.69 -25.94 -24.11
N ALA A 529 2.97 -27.04 -23.88
CA ALA A 529 2.72 -28.04 -24.92
C ALA A 529 1.95 -27.41 -26.10
N VAL A 530 2.01 -28.05 -27.26
CA VAL A 530 1.24 -27.62 -28.45
C VAL A 530 -0.24 -27.90 -28.21
N ALA A 531 -1.10 -26.91 -28.46
CA ALA A 531 -2.55 -27.06 -28.48
C ALA A 531 -3.09 -26.92 -29.90
N LEU A 532 -4.17 -27.62 -30.24
CA LEU A 532 -4.81 -27.61 -31.55
C LEU A 532 -6.34 -27.56 -31.41
N PRO A 533 -6.94 -26.38 -31.20
CA PRO A 533 -8.40 -26.23 -31.13
C PRO A 533 -9.12 -26.74 -32.40
N PRO A 534 -10.29 -27.39 -32.24
CA PRO A 534 -11.02 -27.64 -30.99
C PRO A 534 -10.59 -28.95 -30.29
N LEU A 535 -9.57 -29.65 -30.81
CA LEU A 535 -9.21 -30.98 -30.36
C LEU A 535 -8.52 -30.97 -29.00
N ALA A 536 -8.85 -31.96 -28.18
CA ALA A 536 -8.27 -32.14 -26.85
C ALA A 536 -6.75 -32.46 -26.90
N SER A 537 -6.27 -33.09 -27.98
CA SER A 537 -4.84 -33.37 -28.16
C SER A 537 -4.41 -33.32 -29.63
N PRO A 538 -3.19 -32.82 -29.92
CA PRO A 538 -2.61 -32.90 -31.26
C PRO A 538 -2.40 -34.34 -31.75
N ALA A 539 -2.18 -35.30 -30.85
CA ALA A 539 -1.99 -36.70 -31.21
C ALA A 539 -3.25 -37.30 -31.87
N THR A 540 -4.42 -37.00 -31.30
CA THR A 540 -5.72 -37.41 -31.87
C THR A 540 -5.91 -36.88 -33.30
N PHE A 541 -5.47 -35.66 -33.58
CA PHE A 541 -5.51 -35.10 -34.93
C PHE A 541 -4.64 -35.91 -35.89
N VAL A 542 -3.38 -36.17 -35.54
CA VAL A 542 -2.45 -36.91 -36.40
C VAL A 542 -2.98 -38.32 -36.66
N GLU A 543 -3.41 -39.02 -35.61
CA GLU A 543 -3.94 -40.38 -35.72
C GLU A 543 -5.19 -40.45 -36.62
N GLY A 544 -6.16 -39.56 -36.42
CA GLY A 544 -7.36 -39.47 -37.25
C GLY A 544 -7.03 -39.15 -38.69
N LEU A 545 -6.15 -38.16 -38.93
CA LEU A 545 -5.77 -37.74 -40.27
C LEU A 545 -5.07 -38.86 -41.06
N TYR A 546 -4.19 -39.63 -40.42
CA TYR A 546 -3.59 -40.81 -41.06
C TYR A 546 -4.61 -41.94 -41.27
N ALA A 547 -5.49 -42.20 -40.30
CA ALA A 547 -6.54 -43.20 -40.47
C ALA A 547 -7.45 -42.87 -41.67
N ASP A 548 -7.86 -41.61 -41.81
CA ASP A 548 -8.79 -41.16 -42.83
C ASP A 548 -8.12 -40.97 -44.20
N LEU A 549 -6.91 -40.41 -44.24
CA LEU A 549 -6.24 -40.07 -45.49
C LEU A 549 -5.21 -41.10 -45.95
N ALA A 550 -4.50 -41.76 -45.03
CA ALA A 550 -3.62 -42.87 -45.42
C ALA A 550 -4.39 -44.20 -45.53
N LEU A 551 -5.66 -44.24 -45.08
CA LEU A 551 -6.52 -45.42 -45.05
C LEU A 551 -5.90 -46.60 -44.29
N ARG A 552 -5.10 -46.28 -43.28
CA ARG A 552 -4.46 -47.21 -42.35
C ARG A 552 -4.09 -46.51 -41.06
N PRO A 553 -3.93 -47.25 -39.95
CA PRO A 553 -3.30 -46.70 -38.75
C PRO A 553 -1.88 -46.16 -39.05
N PRO A 554 -1.47 -45.03 -38.44
CA PRO A 554 -0.10 -44.56 -38.54
C PRO A 554 0.86 -45.45 -37.75
N THR A 555 2.13 -45.45 -38.17
CA THR A 555 3.23 -45.98 -37.36
C THR A 555 3.64 -44.98 -36.27
N ALA A 556 4.38 -45.43 -35.25
CA ALA A 556 4.87 -44.55 -34.19
C ALA A 556 5.75 -43.42 -34.75
N GLU A 557 6.61 -43.72 -35.73
CA GLU A 557 7.45 -42.71 -36.40
C GLU A 557 6.63 -41.65 -37.16
N GLU A 558 5.51 -42.06 -37.77
CA GLU A 558 4.60 -41.14 -38.46
C GLU A 558 3.82 -40.25 -37.48
N VAL A 559 3.48 -40.78 -36.31
CA VAL A 559 2.89 -39.99 -35.23
C VAL A 559 3.89 -38.95 -34.72
N ASP A 560 5.14 -39.35 -34.45
CA ASP A 560 6.20 -38.43 -33.99
C ASP A 560 6.50 -37.34 -35.02
N ALA A 561 6.64 -37.72 -36.29
CA ALA A 561 6.85 -36.77 -37.39
C ALA A 561 5.64 -35.84 -37.58
N GLY A 562 4.42 -36.37 -37.46
CA GLY A 562 3.20 -35.59 -37.52
C GLY A 562 3.12 -34.57 -36.40
N LEU A 563 3.37 -34.98 -35.15
CA LEU A 563 3.41 -34.08 -33.98
C LEU A 563 4.47 -32.99 -34.12
N ALA A 564 5.65 -33.31 -34.67
CA ALA A 564 6.68 -32.33 -34.97
C ALA A 564 6.24 -31.31 -36.04
N ALA A 565 5.50 -31.77 -37.06
CA ALA A 565 4.92 -30.90 -38.09
C ALA A 565 3.80 -30.00 -37.56
N LEU A 566 3.15 -30.37 -36.45
CA LEU A 566 2.17 -29.52 -35.76
C LEU A 566 2.81 -28.45 -34.88
N ASP A 567 4.14 -28.42 -34.71
CA ASP A 567 4.77 -27.33 -33.96
C ASP A 567 4.49 -26.00 -34.68
N PRO A 568 3.83 -25.03 -34.02
CA PRO A 568 3.42 -23.78 -34.63
C PRO A 568 4.61 -22.90 -35.07
N SER A 569 5.83 -23.21 -34.64
CA SER A 569 7.05 -22.56 -35.14
C SER A 569 7.56 -23.15 -36.46
N SER A 570 7.11 -24.36 -36.82
CA SER A 570 7.59 -25.13 -37.98
C SER A 570 6.60 -25.15 -39.16
N GLY A 571 5.29 -25.18 -38.89
CA GLY A 571 4.28 -25.31 -39.95
C GLY A 571 2.84 -25.26 -39.44
N ARG A 572 1.88 -25.53 -40.32
CA ARG A 572 0.44 -25.60 -40.01
C ARG A 572 -0.06 -27.04 -40.07
N PRO A 573 -1.10 -27.39 -39.29
CA PRO A 573 -1.82 -28.66 -39.45
C PRO A 573 -2.29 -28.91 -40.89
N ALA A 574 -2.68 -27.84 -41.59
CA ALA A 574 -3.06 -27.89 -43.00
C ALA A 574 -1.94 -28.35 -43.94
N ASP A 575 -0.66 -28.09 -43.62
CA ASP A 575 0.48 -28.55 -44.42
C ASP A 575 0.58 -30.10 -44.38
N LEU A 576 0.39 -30.70 -43.19
CA LEU A 576 0.37 -32.15 -43.02
C LEU A 576 -0.81 -32.79 -43.76
N ALA A 577 -2.02 -32.26 -43.59
CA ALA A 577 -3.21 -32.73 -44.28
C ALA A 577 -3.06 -32.61 -45.80
N ARG A 578 -2.52 -31.49 -46.29
CA ARG A 578 -2.28 -31.29 -47.72
C ARG A 578 -1.25 -32.27 -48.28
N ALA A 579 -0.19 -32.58 -47.55
CA ALA A 579 0.82 -33.56 -47.95
C ALA A 579 0.21 -34.96 -48.12
N LEU A 580 -0.64 -35.40 -47.19
CA LEU A 580 -1.34 -36.69 -47.27
C LEU A 580 -2.33 -36.75 -48.45
N LEU A 581 -3.10 -35.68 -48.67
CA LEU A 581 -3.99 -35.54 -49.84
C LEU A 581 -3.23 -35.49 -51.18
N GLY A 582 -1.97 -35.07 -51.17
CA GLY A 582 -1.10 -35.08 -52.35
C GLY A 582 -0.53 -36.45 -52.71
N GLY A 583 -0.73 -37.46 -51.86
CA GLY A 583 -0.19 -38.80 -52.04
C GLY A 583 -0.96 -39.65 -53.08
N ALA A 584 -0.42 -40.84 -53.36
CA ALA A 584 -0.97 -41.77 -54.36
C ALA A 584 -2.43 -42.20 -54.10
N ALA A 585 -2.82 -42.26 -52.82
CA ALA A 585 -4.17 -42.66 -52.40
C ALA A 585 -5.26 -41.65 -52.80
N TRP A 586 -4.90 -40.39 -53.06
CA TRP A 586 -5.84 -39.29 -53.32
C TRP A 586 -5.58 -38.67 -54.69
N GLU A 587 -4.49 -37.93 -54.86
CA GLU A 587 -4.11 -37.30 -56.14
C GLU A 587 -3.90 -38.36 -57.25
N GLY A 588 -3.38 -39.54 -56.90
CA GLY A 588 -3.14 -40.63 -57.84
C GLY A 588 -4.38 -41.47 -58.19
N THR A 589 -5.38 -41.51 -57.32
CA THR A 589 -6.52 -42.45 -57.44
C THR A 589 -7.85 -41.72 -57.63
N LEU A 590 -8.16 -40.73 -56.78
CA LEU A 590 -9.43 -40.01 -56.79
C LEU A 590 -9.45 -38.90 -57.85
N ALA A 591 -8.37 -38.13 -57.96
CA ALA A 591 -8.33 -37.00 -58.89
C ALA A 591 -8.57 -37.39 -60.37
N PRO A 592 -8.03 -38.52 -60.90
CA PRO A 592 -8.37 -39.01 -62.24
C PRO A 592 -9.83 -39.40 -62.41
N VAL A 593 -10.49 -39.92 -61.37
CA VAL A 593 -11.92 -40.27 -61.41
C VAL A 593 -12.75 -38.99 -61.55
N VAL A 594 -12.45 -37.97 -60.75
CA VAL A 594 -13.14 -36.67 -60.82
C VAL A 594 -12.92 -35.99 -62.18
N ARG A 595 -11.69 -36.02 -62.71
CA ARG A 595 -11.40 -35.51 -64.07
C ARG A 595 -12.13 -36.29 -65.16
N LEU A 596 -12.21 -37.61 -65.05
CA LEU A 596 -12.95 -38.43 -66.00
C LEU A 596 -14.45 -38.11 -65.98
N TYR A 597 -15.03 -37.87 -64.80
CA TYR A 597 -16.41 -37.37 -64.67
C TYR A 597 -16.59 -36.00 -65.33
N ARG A 598 -15.67 -35.07 -65.06
CA ARG A 598 -15.70 -33.74 -65.67
C ARG A 598 -15.62 -33.83 -67.20
N ALA A 599 -14.73 -34.66 -67.72
CA ALA A 599 -14.58 -34.88 -69.16
C ALA A 599 -15.82 -35.59 -69.77
N SER A 600 -16.36 -36.61 -69.11
CA SER A 600 -17.43 -37.46 -69.68
C SER A 600 -18.84 -36.88 -69.53
N PHE A 601 -19.10 -36.13 -68.47
CA PHE A 601 -20.44 -35.67 -68.09
C PHE A 601 -20.56 -34.16 -67.88
N LEU A 602 -19.44 -33.42 -67.93
CA LEU A 602 -19.38 -31.97 -67.71
C LEU A 602 -19.87 -31.53 -66.32
N ARG A 603 -19.74 -32.40 -65.32
CA ARG A 603 -20.07 -32.13 -63.92
C ARG A 603 -19.09 -32.85 -62.99
N VAL A 604 -19.09 -32.46 -61.71
CA VAL A 604 -18.48 -33.28 -60.65
C VAL A 604 -19.33 -34.53 -60.41
N PRO A 605 -18.72 -35.62 -59.91
CA PRO A 605 -19.46 -36.76 -59.39
C PRO A 605 -20.43 -36.32 -58.28
N ASP A 606 -21.58 -36.96 -58.20
CA ASP A 606 -22.38 -37.00 -56.96
C ASP A 606 -21.71 -37.93 -55.93
N ALA A 607 -22.12 -37.86 -54.66
CA ALA A 607 -21.46 -38.60 -53.57
C ALA A 607 -21.49 -40.12 -53.79
N ASP A 608 -22.64 -40.68 -54.19
CA ASP A 608 -22.79 -42.12 -54.45
C ASP A 608 -21.92 -42.57 -55.63
N GLY A 609 -21.89 -41.78 -56.69
CA GLY A 609 -21.04 -42.02 -57.86
C GLY A 609 -19.56 -41.96 -57.50
N LEU A 610 -19.13 -40.97 -56.71
CA LEU A 610 -17.74 -40.85 -56.29
C LEU A 610 -17.32 -42.04 -55.44
N ALA A 611 -18.11 -42.40 -54.42
CA ALA A 611 -17.85 -43.55 -53.56
C ALA A 611 -17.76 -44.85 -54.36
N TYR A 612 -18.67 -45.07 -55.31
CA TYR A 612 -18.67 -46.26 -56.14
C TYR A 612 -17.39 -46.37 -56.99
N TRP A 613 -17.03 -45.31 -57.71
CA TRP A 613 -15.88 -45.36 -58.62
C TRP A 613 -14.55 -45.30 -57.89
N GLU A 614 -14.48 -44.60 -56.75
CA GLU A 614 -13.34 -44.67 -55.85
C GLU A 614 -13.10 -46.09 -55.35
N GLY A 615 -14.13 -46.77 -54.82
CA GLY A 615 -14.00 -48.15 -54.36
C GLY A 615 -13.51 -49.10 -55.46
N ARG A 616 -13.99 -48.90 -56.71
CA ARG A 616 -13.54 -49.64 -57.89
C ARG A 616 -12.09 -49.30 -58.25
N ALA A 617 -11.69 -48.03 -58.19
CA ALA A 617 -10.32 -47.58 -58.44
C ALA A 617 -9.34 -48.19 -57.44
N ARG A 618 -9.69 -48.14 -56.14
CA ARG A 618 -8.91 -48.74 -55.05
C ARG A 618 -8.79 -50.27 -55.19
N SER A 619 -9.80 -50.91 -55.77
CA SER A 619 -9.79 -52.35 -56.11
C SER A 619 -9.06 -52.69 -57.42
N GLY A 620 -8.34 -51.74 -58.03
CA GLY A 620 -7.52 -51.96 -59.23
C GLY A 620 -8.24 -51.75 -60.57
N THR A 621 -9.48 -51.23 -60.59
CA THR A 621 -10.14 -50.88 -61.86
C THR A 621 -9.43 -49.67 -62.47
N SER A 622 -8.91 -49.81 -63.69
CA SER A 622 -8.24 -48.70 -64.37
C SER A 622 -9.22 -47.60 -64.80
N VAL A 623 -8.76 -46.34 -64.79
CA VAL A 623 -9.52 -45.17 -65.30
C VAL A 623 -9.96 -45.39 -66.75
N ARG A 624 -9.16 -46.13 -67.55
CA ARG A 624 -9.53 -46.53 -68.91
C ARG A 624 -10.78 -47.42 -68.94
N SER A 625 -10.84 -48.44 -68.09
CA SER A 625 -11.99 -49.33 -67.99
C SER A 625 -13.25 -48.57 -67.54
N MET A 626 -13.10 -47.59 -66.65
CA MET A 626 -14.19 -46.70 -66.25
C MET A 626 -14.66 -45.83 -67.42
N ALA A 627 -13.74 -45.27 -68.21
CA ALA A 627 -14.07 -44.47 -69.37
C ALA A 627 -14.79 -45.29 -70.46
N ASP A 628 -14.33 -46.52 -70.73
CA ASP A 628 -15.02 -47.44 -71.65
C ASP A 628 -16.45 -47.75 -71.17
N PHE A 629 -16.68 -47.82 -69.86
CA PHE A 629 -18.03 -47.94 -69.28
C PHE A 629 -18.84 -46.65 -69.44
N PHE A 630 -18.28 -45.48 -69.11
CA PHE A 630 -18.96 -44.18 -69.24
C PHE A 630 -19.40 -43.88 -70.65
N THR A 631 -18.56 -44.15 -71.65
CA THR A 631 -18.90 -43.88 -73.06
C THR A 631 -20.11 -44.65 -73.59
N ARG A 632 -20.55 -45.71 -72.89
CA ARG A 632 -21.75 -46.50 -73.23
C ARG A 632 -22.98 -46.08 -72.42
N SER A 633 -22.83 -45.16 -71.47
CA SER A 633 -23.93 -44.73 -70.61
C SER A 633 -24.89 -43.81 -71.37
N ARG A 634 -26.16 -43.81 -70.96
CA ARG A 634 -27.17 -42.90 -71.52
C ARG A 634 -26.79 -41.43 -71.30
N GLU A 635 -26.19 -41.11 -70.15
CA GLU A 635 -25.73 -39.76 -69.83
C GLU A 635 -24.63 -39.30 -70.80
N PHE A 636 -23.66 -40.16 -71.13
CA PHE A 636 -22.62 -39.82 -72.08
C PHE A 636 -23.19 -39.60 -73.49
N VAL A 637 -24.06 -40.51 -73.95
CA VAL A 637 -24.72 -40.38 -75.26
C VAL A 637 -25.56 -39.09 -75.33
N ALA A 638 -26.21 -38.68 -74.24
CA ALA A 638 -26.95 -37.42 -74.20
C ALA A 638 -26.03 -36.18 -74.32
N ARG A 639 -24.81 -36.23 -73.78
CA ARG A 639 -23.86 -35.10 -73.79
C ARG A 639 -23.03 -35.03 -75.07
N TYR A 640 -22.60 -36.18 -75.57
CA TYR A 640 -21.69 -36.29 -76.71
C TYR A 640 -22.41 -36.62 -78.02
N GLY A 641 -23.65 -37.10 -77.97
CA GLY A 641 -24.45 -37.47 -79.13
C GLY A 641 -24.07 -38.81 -79.76
N SER A 642 -24.94 -39.33 -80.61
CA SER A 642 -24.63 -40.46 -81.50
C SER A 642 -23.89 -39.99 -82.75
N LEU A 643 -22.71 -39.39 -82.54
CA LEU A 643 -21.91 -38.76 -83.60
C LEU A 643 -21.02 -39.76 -84.34
N GLY A 644 -20.67 -39.44 -85.60
CA GLY A 644 -19.55 -40.05 -86.30
C GLY A 644 -18.22 -39.69 -85.64
N ASP A 645 -17.14 -40.41 -85.97
CA ASP A 645 -15.86 -40.27 -85.26
C ASP A 645 -15.26 -38.86 -85.39
N ARG A 646 -15.39 -38.23 -86.56
CA ARG A 646 -14.86 -36.88 -86.78
C ARG A 646 -15.60 -35.83 -85.93
N GLU A 647 -16.93 -35.87 -85.89
CA GLU A 647 -17.72 -34.97 -85.06
C GLU A 647 -17.55 -35.26 -83.57
N PHE A 648 -17.37 -36.53 -83.19
CA PHE A 648 -17.05 -36.92 -81.82
C PHE A 648 -15.72 -36.32 -81.36
N VAL A 649 -14.66 -36.41 -82.17
CA VAL A 649 -13.36 -35.79 -81.85
C VAL A 649 -13.52 -34.30 -81.58
N ARG A 650 -14.22 -33.57 -82.47
CA ARG A 650 -14.49 -32.14 -82.27
C ARG A 650 -15.25 -31.87 -80.96
N ARG A 651 -16.24 -32.71 -80.62
CA ARG A 651 -16.99 -32.59 -79.36
C ARG A 651 -16.11 -32.79 -78.13
N VAL A 652 -15.14 -33.72 -78.17
CA VAL A 652 -14.17 -33.93 -77.08
C VAL A 652 -13.30 -32.69 -76.87
N TYR A 653 -12.79 -32.09 -77.94
CA TYR A 653 -12.00 -30.85 -77.84
C TYR A 653 -12.79 -29.72 -77.20
N LEU A 654 -14.04 -29.50 -77.63
CA LEU A 654 -14.89 -28.44 -77.06
C LEU A 654 -15.24 -28.70 -75.60
N ASN A 655 -15.64 -29.93 -75.26
CA ASN A 655 -16.13 -30.24 -73.92
C ASN A 655 -15.01 -30.40 -72.88
N VAL A 656 -13.84 -30.90 -73.28
CA VAL A 656 -12.73 -31.22 -72.36
C VAL A 656 -11.66 -30.13 -72.39
N LEU A 657 -11.36 -29.57 -73.56
CA LEU A 657 -10.31 -28.58 -73.74
C LEU A 657 -10.83 -27.17 -74.01
N ASP A 658 -12.15 -26.96 -74.13
CA ASP A 658 -12.75 -25.63 -74.33
C ASP A 658 -12.16 -24.88 -75.54
N ARG A 659 -11.87 -25.61 -76.63
CA ARG A 659 -11.35 -25.06 -77.89
C ARG A 659 -11.68 -25.98 -79.07
N GLU A 660 -11.56 -25.46 -80.29
CA GLU A 660 -11.61 -26.28 -81.50
C GLU A 660 -10.33 -27.14 -81.65
N PRO A 661 -10.42 -28.32 -82.28
CA PRO A 661 -9.23 -29.04 -82.70
C PRO A 661 -8.52 -28.28 -83.83
N ASP A 662 -7.19 -28.26 -83.79
CA ASP A 662 -6.42 -27.91 -84.99
C ASP A 662 -6.57 -29.01 -86.07
N ALA A 663 -6.32 -28.67 -87.33
CA ALA A 663 -6.56 -29.58 -88.45
C ALA A 663 -5.79 -30.90 -88.31
N THR A 664 -4.53 -30.84 -87.85
CA THR A 664 -3.67 -32.02 -87.69
C THR A 664 -4.18 -32.94 -86.57
N GLY A 665 -4.52 -32.39 -85.41
CA GLY A 665 -5.11 -33.13 -84.30
C GLY A 665 -6.46 -33.74 -84.68
N TRP A 666 -7.30 -32.98 -85.39
CA TRP A 666 -8.61 -33.48 -85.82
C TRP A 666 -8.51 -34.69 -86.74
N ASP A 667 -7.65 -34.62 -87.76
CA ASP A 667 -7.43 -35.69 -88.72
C ASP A 667 -6.79 -36.92 -88.07
N PHE A 668 -5.77 -36.71 -87.23
CA PHE A 668 -5.08 -37.80 -86.51
C PHE A 668 -6.04 -38.60 -85.63
N TRP A 669 -6.79 -37.95 -84.74
CA TRP A 669 -7.69 -38.66 -83.82
C TRP A 669 -8.87 -39.31 -84.56
N THR A 670 -9.33 -38.71 -85.65
CA THR A 670 -10.37 -39.32 -86.50
C THR A 670 -9.87 -40.63 -87.11
N ALA A 671 -8.64 -40.65 -87.65
CA ALA A 671 -8.05 -41.85 -88.23
C ALA A 671 -7.79 -42.95 -87.19
N GLU A 672 -7.34 -42.58 -85.98
CA GLU A 672 -7.12 -43.54 -84.90
C GLU A 672 -8.42 -44.22 -84.43
N LEU A 673 -9.53 -43.49 -84.36
CA LEU A 673 -10.85 -44.05 -84.04
C LEU A 673 -11.38 -44.94 -85.18
N GLN A 674 -11.31 -44.47 -86.43
CA GLN A 674 -11.80 -45.23 -87.60
C GLN A 674 -11.03 -46.53 -87.82
N SER A 675 -9.73 -46.53 -87.49
CA SER A 675 -8.90 -47.74 -87.57
C SER A 675 -9.19 -48.80 -86.49
N GLY A 676 -9.99 -48.46 -85.47
CA GLY A 676 -10.29 -49.32 -84.33
C GLY A 676 -9.15 -49.47 -83.31
N ARG A 677 -7.98 -48.86 -83.53
CA ARG A 677 -6.84 -48.89 -82.59
C ARG A 677 -7.13 -48.14 -81.28
N TRP A 678 -8.03 -47.17 -81.33
CA TRP A 678 -8.49 -46.41 -80.18
C TRP A 678 -9.99 -46.56 -79.98
N SER A 679 -10.40 -46.90 -78.75
CA SER A 679 -11.80 -46.76 -78.34
C SER A 679 -12.09 -45.31 -77.97
N ARG A 680 -13.36 -44.89 -78.06
CA ARG A 680 -13.80 -43.60 -77.52
C ARG A 680 -13.47 -43.45 -76.04
N GLY A 681 -13.59 -44.52 -75.24
CA GLY A 681 -13.20 -44.51 -73.83
C GLY A 681 -11.71 -44.28 -73.63
N ARG A 682 -10.84 -44.94 -74.41
CA ARG A 682 -9.39 -44.70 -74.38
C ARG A 682 -9.03 -43.25 -74.73
N MET A 683 -9.71 -42.66 -75.72
CA MET A 683 -9.55 -41.25 -76.06
C MET A 683 -10.01 -40.35 -74.91
N MET A 684 -11.16 -40.62 -74.30
CA MET A 684 -11.66 -39.86 -73.15
C MET A 684 -10.68 -39.88 -71.97
N THR A 685 -10.08 -41.03 -71.65
CA THR A 685 -9.03 -41.12 -70.62
C THR A 685 -7.82 -40.26 -70.97
N TYR A 686 -7.36 -40.32 -72.23
CA TYR A 686 -6.21 -39.52 -72.68
C TYR A 686 -6.46 -38.01 -72.53
N TYR A 687 -7.63 -37.52 -72.94
CA TYR A 687 -7.95 -36.10 -72.81
C TYR A 687 -8.23 -35.68 -71.36
N ALA A 688 -8.89 -36.52 -70.56
CA ALA A 688 -9.13 -36.27 -69.14
C ALA A 688 -7.80 -36.12 -68.35
N GLU A 689 -6.79 -36.91 -68.69
CA GLU A 689 -5.48 -36.87 -68.01
C GLU A 689 -4.43 -36.00 -68.74
N SER A 690 -4.82 -35.32 -69.83
CA SER A 690 -3.92 -34.42 -70.54
C SER A 690 -3.46 -33.28 -69.62
N ALA A 691 -2.22 -32.81 -69.82
CA ALA A 691 -1.68 -31.70 -69.03
C ALA A 691 -2.59 -30.45 -69.10
N GLU A 692 -3.15 -30.17 -70.27
CA GLU A 692 -4.10 -29.06 -70.49
C GLU A 692 -5.36 -29.24 -69.64
N HIS A 693 -6.00 -30.42 -69.65
CA HIS A 693 -7.22 -30.65 -68.87
C HIS A 693 -6.95 -30.67 -67.36
N ARG A 694 -5.82 -31.22 -66.92
CA ARG A 694 -5.42 -31.22 -65.50
C ARG A 694 -5.31 -29.79 -64.96
N ILE A 695 -4.73 -28.87 -65.75
CA ILE A 695 -4.66 -27.44 -65.40
C ILE A 695 -6.07 -26.82 -65.39
N LYS A 696 -6.87 -27.04 -66.44
CA LYS A 696 -8.22 -26.44 -66.55
C LYS A 696 -9.21 -26.94 -65.49
N SER A 697 -9.03 -28.16 -65.00
CA SER A 697 -9.91 -28.80 -64.01
C SER A 697 -9.41 -28.67 -62.57
N ALA A 698 -8.20 -28.14 -62.32
CA ALA A 698 -7.61 -28.10 -60.98
C ALA A 698 -8.49 -27.37 -59.94
N SER A 699 -9.10 -26.24 -60.34
CA SER A 699 -10.01 -25.47 -59.47
C SER A 699 -11.32 -26.18 -59.12
N LEU A 700 -11.64 -27.28 -59.83
CA LEU A 700 -12.78 -28.15 -59.57
C LEU A 700 -12.35 -29.42 -58.81
N VAL A 701 -11.23 -30.02 -59.20
CA VAL A 701 -10.76 -31.32 -58.72
C VAL A 701 -10.18 -31.21 -57.32
N THR A 702 -9.34 -30.20 -57.05
CA THR A 702 -8.72 -30.04 -55.74
C THR A 702 -9.75 -29.86 -54.61
N PRO A 703 -10.80 -29.03 -54.75
CA PRO A 703 -11.84 -28.93 -53.72
C PRO A 703 -12.58 -30.25 -53.50
N VAL A 704 -12.88 -31.01 -54.57
CA VAL A 704 -13.54 -32.33 -54.42
C VAL A 704 -12.65 -33.30 -53.64
N VAL A 705 -11.34 -33.33 -53.90
CA VAL A 705 -10.39 -34.18 -53.16
C VAL A 705 -10.30 -33.76 -51.69
N VAL A 706 -10.25 -32.46 -51.40
CA VAL A 706 -10.16 -31.95 -50.02
C VAL A 706 -11.43 -32.24 -49.23
N TRP A 707 -12.61 -31.95 -49.76
CA TRP A 707 -13.89 -32.20 -49.07
C TRP A 707 -14.18 -33.69 -48.93
N TRP A 708 -13.88 -34.49 -49.96
CA TRP A 708 -14.06 -35.94 -49.85
C TRP A 708 -13.13 -36.53 -48.78
N GLY A 709 -11.87 -36.08 -48.74
CA GLY A 709 -10.90 -36.57 -47.76
C GLY A 709 -11.19 -36.16 -46.33
N LEU A 710 -11.51 -34.89 -46.09
CA LEU A 710 -11.65 -34.34 -44.74
C LEU A 710 -13.08 -34.36 -44.19
N LEU A 711 -14.10 -34.37 -45.07
CA LEU A 711 -15.51 -34.26 -44.70
C LEU A 711 -16.39 -35.40 -45.26
N GLN A 712 -15.81 -36.32 -46.05
CA GLN A 712 -16.52 -37.48 -46.62
C GLN A 712 -17.78 -37.11 -47.44
N ARG A 713 -17.76 -35.95 -48.11
CA ARG A 713 -18.83 -35.51 -49.01
C ARG A 713 -18.29 -34.71 -50.19
N VAL A 714 -19.10 -34.54 -51.23
CA VAL A 714 -18.77 -33.69 -52.38
C VAL A 714 -19.11 -32.22 -52.03
N PRO A 715 -18.27 -31.24 -52.40
CA PRO A 715 -18.55 -29.83 -52.17
C PRO A 715 -19.71 -29.33 -53.03
N THR A 716 -20.47 -28.38 -52.50
CA THR A 716 -21.51 -27.66 -53.25
C THR A 716 -20.90 -26.74 -54.32
N PRO A 717 -21.65 -26.33 -55.35
CA PRO A 717 -21.15 -25.39 -56.36
C PRO A 717 -20.63 -24.06 -55.77
N ALA A 718 -21.24 -23.59 -54.68
CA ALA A 718 -20.81 -22.37 -53.99
C ALA A 718 -19.45 -22.58 -53.30
N GLU A 719 -19.27 -23.72 -52.61
CA GLU A 719 -17.99 -24.08 -51.97
C GLU A 719 -16.87 -24.25 -53.01
N VAL A 720 -17.16 -24.87 -54.16
CA VAL A 720 -16.19 -24.98 -55.27
C VAL A 720 -15.80 -23.60 -55.80
N SER A 721 -16.74 -22.67 -55.93
CA SER A 721 -16.47 -21.29 -56.38
C SER A 721 -15.56 -20.54 -55.38
N THR A 722 -15.85 -20.65 -54.09
CA THR A 722 -15.03 -20.07 -53.02
C THR A 722 -13.63 -20.70 -53.01
N ALA A 723 -13.55 -22.03 -53.11
CA ALA A 723 -12.31 -22.76 -53.12
C ALA A 723 -11.43 -22.43 -54.34
N ALA A 724 -12.03 -22.20 -55.51
CA ALA A 724 -11.33 -21.74 -56.70
C ALA A 724 -10.66 -20.36 -56.49
N THR A 725 -11.28 -19.49 -55.70
CA THR A 725 -10.69 -18.19 -55.32
C THR A 725 -9.49 -18.38 -54.39
N SER A 726 -9.62 -19.26 -53.39
CA SER A 726 -8.52 -19.62 -52.47
C SER A 726 -7.33 -20.22 -53.23
N LEU A 727 -7.58 -21.13 -54.18
CA LEU A 727 -6.54 -21.75 -55.01
C LEU A 727 -5.87 -20.77 -56.00
N ALA A 728 -6.55 -19.71 -56.42
CA ALA A 728 -5.94 -18.67 -57.23
C ALA A 728 -4.89 -17.87 -56.44
N THR A 729 -5.12 -17.68 -55.14
CA THR A 729 -4.19 -17.00 -54.23
C THR A 729 -3.12 -17.92 -53.65
N ASP A 730 -3.46 -19.19 -53.42
CA ASP A 730 -2.56 -20.22 -52.93
C ASP A 730 -2.71 -21.51 -53.76
N PRO A 731 -1.95 -21.64 -54.86
CA PRO A 731 -2.01 -22.81 -55.73
C PRO A 731 -1.60 -24.12 -55.06
N THR A 732 -0.93 -24.06 -53.89
CA THR A 732 -0.56 -25.27 -53.13
C THR A 732 -1.81 -25.93 -52.53
N GLY A 733 -2.88 -25.16 -52.30
CA GLY A 733 -4.12 -25.62 -51.69
C GLY A 733 -4.04 -25.77 -50.17
N VAL A 734 -2.94 -25.35 -49.51
CA VAL A 734 -2.86 -25.41 -48.05
C VAL A 734 -3.86 -24.46 -47.41
N THR A 735 -4.02 -23.24 -47.92
CA THR A 735 -5.00 -22.28 -47.40
C THR A 735 -6.43 -22.82 -47.49
N LEU A 736 -6.75 -23.54 -48.58
CA LEU A 736 -8.04 -24.22 -48.72
C LEU A 736 -8.25 -25.28 -47.63
N VAL A 737 -7.21 -26.05 -47.31
CA VAL A 737 -7.26 -27.03 -46.22
C VAL A 737 -7.40 -26.33 -44.86
N ASP A 738 -6.68 -25.24 -44.62
CA ASP A 738 -6.78 -24.40 -43.40
C ASP A 738 -8.21 -23.85 -43.21
N ASP A 739 -8.88 -23.48 -44.31
CA ASP A 739 -10.28 -23.03 -44.29
C ASP A 739 -11.26 -24.16 -43.97
N VAL A 740 -11.03 -25.37 -44.49
CA VAL A 740 -11.87 -26.55 -44.19
C VAL A 740 -11.69 -27.01 -42.75
N LEU A 741 -10.45 -27.05 -42.24
CA LEU A 741 -10.16 -27.38 -40.84
C LEU A 741 -10.65 -26.31 -39.85
N ALA A 742 -10.99 -25.11 -40.32
CA ALA A 742 -11.63 -24.08 -39.50
C ALA A 742 -13.16 -24.03 -39.70
N SER A 743 -13.73 -24.91 -40.53
CA SER A 743 -15.15 -24.87 -40.86
C SER A 743 -16.02 -25.39 -39.70
N PRO A 744 -17.24 -24.84 -39.50
CA PRO A 744 -18.15 -25.34 -38.48
C PRO A 744 -18.47 -26.83 -38.62
N GLU A 745 -18.46 -27.35 -39.84
CA GLU A 745 -18.71 -28.77 -40.11
C GLU A 745 -17.55 -29.65 -39.64
N TRP A 746 -16.30 -29.27 -39.93
CA TRP A 746 -15.15 -30.01 -39.43
C TRP A 746 -15.06 -29.96 -37.91
N VAL A 747 -15.30 -28.78 -37.31
CA VAL A 747 -15.34 -28.60 -35.86
C VAL A 747 -16.40 -29.52 -35.25
N ALA A 748 -17.63 -29.54 -35.80
CA ALA A 748 -18.70 -30.41 -35.30
C ALA A 748 -18.43 -31.91 -35.49
N ALA A 749 -17.63 -32.30 -36.48
CA ALA A 749 -17.25 -33.69 -36.70
C ALA A 749 -16.12 -34.17 -35.77
N THR A 750 -15.39 -33.24 -35.15
CA THR A 750 -14.17 -33.53 -34.38
C THR A 750 -14.29 -33.27 -32.88
N THR A 751 -15.34 -32.58 -32.46
CA THR A 751 -15.76 -32.40 -31.05
C THR A 751 -16.85 -33.37 -30.67
#